data_AF-A0A5N6DX83-F1
#
_entry.id   AF-A0A5N6DX83-F1
#
_cell.length_a   1.000
_cell.length_b   1.000
_cell.length_c   1.000
_cell.angle_alpha   90.00
_cell.angle_beta   90.00
_cell.angle_gamma   90.00
#
_symmetry.space_group_name_H-M   'P 1'
#
loop_
_entity.id
_entity.type
_entity.pdbx_description
1 polymer ?
#
loop_
_entity_poly.entity_id
_entity_poly.type
_entity_poly.pdbx_seq_one_letter_code
_entity_poly.pdbx_strand_id
1 'polypeptide(L)'
;MAPSRIDVPEPMSTPNPLKSHQSTKQETHYGDFRDDFFKNGYTVIKGVLSKERAREYQSEALTWLESFNIGFDRNDRSTWKKENLPQSFKGGMYLHFAAAHEKYMWDVRTEPGVIEPFAKLWGTDELVVSFDTVNITLPQSIVGEYDSKPWPHCDQAPERKGLACVQGIVNLSESGPDDGGLVVMKGSAALFDKFFEENPVTGPMPWRTAKHKDFHPFSDKDLDWYREHGCELIKVCAEPGDLILWDSREMHWAQFGDSDLIRTIVYATYTPAAWMTEEDRAAKKELFENYETTTHWPHTNLYTHGKATIKVDGEEVPDPLERDEPLTKPVRTERLLQLAGVEISNGASPNSILTVQSPDVFFGGYRDRVPRHHTLNMAKEADAAHHEYAVAKDSAQNVPTGTVKLVEDGEIVLIPTPSPDPRDPLNLPQWQKWVVSSTLGGFAVLSVLMTSGMGPITTTISAYYDGNPRTNDLMTYPTLFMGLGNVIAVPLAEAIGRRPVFLTSALILTVGSIWCAASGSLDSHIAGRDVLSLAAGQSEALCPLIIQEIHFVHERSSRLAWFSAIQSIGSAALTIATAYLVQSLGWRWWYGIFAIISGVLFLVSFILVPESLYERPTDAFDGQVHIQHEGEDLAIVRATTKRRVELDFTRYQPRTWRHSLKIFHGPAKWSVAIECWKHMLQCVLFPNILWIALMNSVVLGIYVIMVTVFGSILSAPPYSYPATALGLVQGGQIVVSMILVPVMGYGGDKLHEWIARRRNGIAEPEFRLIPILLPVAVALISCIIFGHAGSDPYHWSPWAVTVGFNGIYFGFIGIILVGYTYSLDSYGERAGPILVLICTSRGLISFGISFGVTKFVGNLGYKQAFDICAIIMGVISAFGFIVFFFGSKIRFLTMKYAVDKKTAEI
;
A
#
# COMPACT_ATOMS: atom_id res chain seq x y z
N MET A 1 18.64 -8.09 -57.75
CA MET A 1 19.33 -6.88 -58.26
C MET A 1 20.00 -6.20 -57.07
N ALA A 2 21.27 -5.83 -57.20
CA ALA A 2 21.99 -4.81 -56.41
C ALA A 2 22.45 -3.72 -57.42
N PRO A 3 22.74 -2.45 -57.06
CA PRO A 3 23.61 -1.95 -55.95
C PRO A 3 22.86 -0.91 -55.07
N SER A 4 23.41 -0.09 -54.16
CA SER A 4 24.69 0.10 -53.41
C SER A 4 24.31 0.90 -52.13
N ARG A 5 24.88 0.73 -50.93
CA ARG A 5 26.28 0.78 -50.45
C ARG A 5 26.93 2.19 -50.46
N ILE A 6 27.01 2.81 -49.27
CA ILE A 6 28.15 3.59 -48.76
C ILE A 6 28.34 3.17 -47.28
N ASP A 7 29.58 3.07 -46.83
CA ASP A 7 29.99 2.38 -45.59
C ASP A 7 30.04 3.30 -44.34
N VAL A 8 29.95 2.69 -43.15
CA VAL A 8 30.45 3.25 -41.87
C VAL A 8 31.14 2.10 -41.09
N PRO A 9 32.30 2.29 -40.43
CA PRO A 9 33.11 1.19 -39.87
C PRO A 9 32.58 0.59 -38.55
N GLU A 10 33.16 -0.56 -38.18
CA GLU A 10 32.90 -1.29 -36.94
C GLU A 10 33.22 -0.50 -35.65
N PRO A 11 32.52 -0.76 -34.53
CA PRO A 11 32.82 -0.13 -33.26
C PRO A 11 34.15 -0.63 -32.67
N MET A 12 35.10 0.29 -32.48
CA MET A 12 36.34 0.00 -31.75
C MET A 12 36.07 -0.34 -30.28
N SER A 13 36.88 -1.26 -29.75
CA SER A 13 36.87 -1.68 -28.34
C SER A 13 37.05 -0.51 -27.37
N THR A 14 36.10 -0.31 -26.47
CA THR A 14 36.28 0.57 -25.31
C THR A 14 37.18 -0.08 -24.26
N PRO A 15 38.26 0.57 -23.79
CA PRO A 15 39.14 0.01 -22.77
C PRO A 15 38.47 -0.06 -21.39
N ASN A 16 38.85 -1.09 -20.62
CA ASN A 16 38.46 -1.29 -19.23
C ASN A 16 39.24 -0.32 -18.29
N PRO A 17 38.62 0.67 -17.64
CA PRO A 17 39.32 1.67 -16.83
C PRO A 17 39.49 1.20 -15.37
N LEU A 18 40.27 0.15 -15.16
CA LEU A 18 40.80 -0.23 -13.84
C LEU A 18 42.33 -0.29 -13.87
N LYS A 19 42.95 0.91 -13.92
CA LYS A 19 44.25 1.28 -13.31
C LYS A 19 44.70 2.69 -13.74
N SER A 20 45.58 3.27 -12.91
CA SER A 20 46.32 4.53 -13.11
C SER A 20 45.53 5.82 -13.33
N HIS A 21 44.98 6.36 -12.24
CA HIS A 21 45.17 7.78 -11.92
C HIS A 21 45.37 7.96 -10.41
N GLN A 22 46.61 7.75 -9.95
CA GLN A 22 47.12 8.56 -8.84
C GLN A 22 47.32 9.97 -9.42
N SER A 23 46.30 10.81 -9.36
CA SER A 23 46.53 12.25 -9.46
C SER A 23 47.05 12.70 -8.10
N THR A 24 48.30 13.14 -8.06
CA THR A 24 48.81 13.99 -6.98
C THR A 24 47.99 15.27 -6.99
N LYS A 25 46.91 15.33 -6.19
CA LYS A 25 46.31 16.61 -5.80
C LYS A 25 47.41 17.40 -5.12
N GLN A 26 47.78 18.55 -5.68
CA GLN A 26 48.52 19.55 -4.92
C GLN A 26 47.61 19.97 -3.76
N GLU A 27 48.11 19.88 -2.53
CA GLU A 27 47.43 20.48 -1.39
C GLU A 27 47.42 21.99 -1.59
N THR A 28 46.25 22.56 -1.93
CA THR A 28 46.05 24.02 -1.95
C THR A 28 46.18 24.54 -0.53
N HIS A 29 47.31 25.20 -0.26
CA HIS A 29 47.61 25.84 1.01
C HIS A 29 47.17 27.31 0.97
N TYR A 30 46.20 27.67 1.81
CA TYR A 30 45.55 28.98 1.86
C TYR A 30 46.27 29.99 2.78
N GLY A 31 47.03 29.52 3.76
CA GLY A 31 47.68 30.34 4.79
C GLY A 31 46.73 30.87 5.86
N ASP A 32 45.58 30.21 6.08
CA ASP A 32 44.56 30.64 7.04
C ASP A 32 43.67 29.47 7.52
N PHE A 33 42.57 29.77 8.23
CA PHE A 33 41.64 28.79 8.80
C PHE A 33 41.13 27.73 7.79
N ARG A 34 41.16 28.01 6.49
CA ARG A 34 40.74 27.08 5.44
C ARG A 34 41.65 25.85 5.36
N ASP A 35 42.92 25.98 5.71
CA ASP A 35 43.85 24.85 5.78
C ASP A 35 43.43 23.85 6.86
N ASP A 36 43.10 24.35 8.05
CA ASP A 36 42.55 23.52 9.13
C ASP A 36 41.16 22.97 8.78
N PHE A 37 40.30 23.77 8.16
CA PHE A 37 38.97 23.34 7.73
C PHE A 37 39.02 22.16 6.74
N PHE A 38 39.75 22.29 5.63
CA PHE A 38 39.83 21.24 4.61
C PHE A 38 40.61 19.99 5.08
N LYS A 39 41.51 20.15 6.06
CA LYS A 39 42.27 19.04 6.66
C LYS A 39 41.47 18.28 7.71
N ASN A 40 40.74 18.98 8.57
CA ASN A 40 40.07 18.41 9.74
C ASN A 40 38.57 18.18 9.53
N GLY A 41 37.97 18.72 8.47
CA GLY A 41 36.51 18.78 8.26
C GLY A 41 35.79 19.88 9.03
N TYR A 42 36.47 20.52 9.99
CA TYR A 42 35.98 21.62 10.80
C TYR A 42 37.10 22.58 11.22
N THR A 43 36.74 23.77 11.68
CA THR A 43 37.68 24.74 12.29
C THR A 43 36.98 25.65 13.30
N VAL A 44 37.76 26.32 14.15
CA VAL A 44 37.29 27.31 15.14
C VAL A 44 38.01 28.63 14.90
N ILE A 45 37.28 29.62 14.43
CA ILE A 45 37.80 30.96 14.11
C ILE A 45 37.62 31.84 15.34
N LYS A 46 38.74 32.30 15.89
CA LYS A 46 38.79 32.99 17.18
C LYS A 46 38.37 34.46 17.07
N GLY A 47 37.50 34.89 17.98
CA GLY A 47 37.14 36.30 18.16
C GLY A 47 36.48 36.97 16.94
N VAL A 48 35.54 36.28 16.28
CA VAL A 48 34.68 36.91 15.25
C VAL A 48 33.75 37.97 15.83
N LEU A 49 33.44 37.87 17.12
CA LEU A 49 32.84 38.91 17.96
C LEU A 49 33.77 39.21 19.14
N SER A 50 33.69 40.41 19.71
CA SER A 50 34.33 40.66 21.01
C SER A 50 33.61 39.89 22.12
N LYS A 51 34.31 39.59 23.21
CA LYS A 51 33.71 38.89 24.36
C LYS A 51 32.59 39.71 25.02
N GLU A 52 32.69 41.03 24.97
CA GLU A 52 31.65 41.96 25.40
C GLU A 52 30.41 41.81 24.53
N ARG A 53 30.59 41.80 23.20
CA ARG A 53 29.49 41.68 22.22
C ARG A 53 28.80 40.32 22.29
N ALA A 54 29.57 39.25 22.45
CA ALA A 54 29.03 37.90 22.66
C ALA A 54 28.19 37.81 23.94
N ARG A 55 28.60 38.47 25.03
CA ARG A 55 27.84 38.55 26.29
C ARG A 55 26.59 39.42 26.18
N GLU A 56 26.63 40.50 25.40
CA GLU A 56 25.43 41.29 25.08
C GLU A 56 24.38 40.40 24.40
N TYR A 57 24.74 39.69 23.33
CA TYR A 57 23.83 38.78 22.64
C TYR A 57 23.38 37.59 23.49
N GLN A 58 24.26 37.03 24.33
CA GLN A 58 23.86 36.01 25.31
C GLN A 58 22.80 36.57 26.28
N SER A 59 22.98 37.81 26.75
CA SER A 59 22.04 38.48 27.64
C SER A 59 20.71 38.77 26.95
N GLU A 60 20.70 39.15 25.66
CA GLU A 60 19.49 39.35 24.87
C GLU A 60 18.74 38.03 24.65
N ALA A 61 19.43 36.94 24.32
CA ALA A 61 18.85 35.61 24.18
C ALA A 61 18.21 35.10 25.50
N LEU A 62 18.86 35.34 26.64
CA LEU A 62 18.29 35.02 27.96
C LEU A 62 17.12 35.95 28.34
N THR A 63 17.14 37.21 27.91
CA THR A 63 16.01 38.16 28.13
C THR A 63 14.79 37.73 27.34
N TRP A 64 15.02 37.24 26.12
CA TRP A 64 13.99 36.62 25.30
C TRP A 64 13.41 35.37 25.98
N LEU A 65 14.23 34.53 26.61
CA LEU A 65 13.76 33.35 27.34
C LEU A 65 12.94 33.71 28.60
N GLU A 66 13.33 34.74 29.34
CA GLU A 66 12.56 35.26 30.50
C GLU A 66 11.22 35.88 30.08
N SER A 67 11.13 36.46 28.87
CA SER A 67 9.94 37.16 28.37
C SER A 67 8.66 36.31 28.26
N PHE A 68 8.76 34.99 28.38
CA PHE A 68 7.62 34.09 28.42
C PHE A 68 6.86 34.14 29.75
N ASN A 69 7.44 34.73 30.82
CA ASN A 69 6.79 34.95 32.12
C ASN A 69 6.27 33.67 32.83
N ILE A 70 6.80 32.49 32.47
CA ILE A 70 6.47 31.18 33.04
C ILE A 70 7.38 30.77 34.21
N GLY A 71 8.09 31.73 34.81
CA GLY A 71 8.80 31.55 36.08
C GLY A 71 10.32 31.30 36.00
N PHE A 72 10.93 31.30 34.82
CA PHE A 72 12.40 31.29 34.67
C PHE A 72 13.03 32.65 35.02
N ASP A 73 14.07 32.65 35.86
CA ASP A 73 14.95 33.79 36.16
C ASP A 73 16.41 33.33 36.02
N ARG A 74 17.21 34.00 35.17
CA ARG A 74 18.62 33.63 34.97
C ARG A 74 19.48 33.78 36.23
N ASN A 75 19.03 34.54 37.24
CA ASN A 75 19.78 34.83 38.46
C ASN A 75 19.42 33.87 39.61
N ASP A 76 18.25 33.22 39.56
CA ASP A 76 17.82 32.23 40.55
C ASP A 76 17.78 30.82 39.95
N ARG A 77 18.83 30.05 40.24
CA ARG A 77 18.97 28.65 39.82
C ARG A 77 17.85 27.72 40.31
N SER A 78 17.11 28.08 41.36
CA SER A 78 15.97 27.28 41.83
C SER A 78 14.77 27.33 40.86
N THR A 79 14.76 28.31 39.96
CA THR A 79 13.77 28.47 38.89
C THR A 79 14.11 27.70 37.61
N TRP A 80 15.33 27.15 37.49
CA TRP A 80 15.81 26.49 36.27
C TRP A 80 15.24 25.08 36.19
N LYS A 81 13.99 24.99 35.77
CA LYS A 81 13.22 23.74 35.67
C LYS A 81 12.57 23.61 34.31
N LYS A 82 12.35 22.37 33.86
CA LYS A 82 11.67 22.08 32.59
C LYS A 82 10.25 22.66 32.51
N GLU A 83 9.55 22.74 33.64
CA GLU A 83 8.20 23.35 33.78
C GLU A 83 8.20 24.89 33.60
N ASN A 84 9.34 25.55 33.79
CA ASN A 84 9.50 27.00 33.69
C ASN A 84 10.10 27.43 32.34
N LEU A 85 10.20 26.54 31.35
CA LEU A 85 10.78 26.80 30.03
C LEU A 85 9.74 26.56 28.92
N PRO A 86 9.74 27.38 27.84
CA PRO A 86 8.87 27.12 26.70
C PRO A 86 9.36 25.87 25.94
N GLN A 87 8.49 25.31 25.10
CA GLN A 87 8.80 24.11 24.33
C GLN A 87 10.10 24.32 23.52
N SER A 88 10.98 23.31 23.51
CA SER A 88 12.19 23.33 22.69
C SER A 88 12.49 21.96 22.11
N PHE A 89 13.09 21.96 20.92
CA PHE A 89 13.64 20.76 20.32
C PHE A 89 14.95 20.40 21.02
N LYS A 90 15.10 19.11 21.34
CA LYS A 90 16.31 18.52 21.98
C LYS A 90 16.90 19.37 23.11
N GLY A 91 16.07 19.78 24.08
CA GLY A 91 16.53 20.38 25.33
C GLY A 91 17.15 21.77 25.22
N GLY A 92 16.80 22.56 24.20
CA GLY A 92 17.15 23.98 24.15
C GLY A 92 17.20 24.63 22.78
N MET A 93 16.91 23.93 21.68
CA MET A 93 16.83 24.53 20.34
C MET A 93 15.40 25.06 20.11
N TYR A 94 15.22 26.37 19.97
CA TYR A 94 13.88 26.99 19.94
C TYR A 94 13.39 27.21 18.51
N LEU A 95 12.85 26.19 17.85
CA LEU A 95 12.48 26.24 16.43
C LEU A 95 11.20 27.05 16.12
N HIS A 96 10.49 27.49 17.15
CA HIS A 96 9.18 28.18 17.10
C HIS A 96 9.28 29.60 17.70
N PHE A 97 8.15 30.22 18.06
CA PHE A 97 8.09 31.52 18.75
C PHE A 97 8.76 32.69 18.00
N ALA A 98 8.85 32.58 16.67
CA ALA A 98 9.62 33.46 15.79
C ALA A 98 11.10 33.66 16.20
N ALA A 99 11.67 32.76 17.02
CA ALA A 99 12.97 32.93 17.67
C ALA A 99 14.11 33.21 16.68
N ALA A 100 14.12 32.50 15.54
CA ALA A 100 15.12 32.67 14.48
C ALA A 100 15.08 34.03 13.77
N HIS A 101 14.09 34.88 14.05
CA HIS A 101 13.93 36.22 13.48
C HIS A 101 13.91 37.34 14.53
N GLU A 102 14.19 37.04 15.81
CA GLU A 102 14.43 38.08 16.81
C GLU A 102 15.56 39.02 16.38
N LYS A 103 15.49 40.28 16.79
CA LYS A 103 16.47 41.30 16.42
C LYS A 103 17.91 40.85 16.69
N TYR A 104 18.19 40.26 17.86
CA TYR A 104 19.53 39.83 18.22
C TYR A 104 20.08 38.72 17.30
N MET A 105 19.23 37.81 16.82
CA MET A 105 19.61 36.79 15.84
C MET A 105 20.03 37.42 14.51
N TRP A 106 19.27 38.40 14.05
CA TRP A 106 19.58 39.14 12.83
C TRP A 106 20.79 40.06 12.99
N ASP A 107 20.97 40.69 14.14
CA ASP A 107 22.18 41.45 14.45
C ASP A 107 23.41 40.51 14.36
N VAL A 108 23.41 39.34 15.04
CA VAL A 108 24.49 38.34 14.95
C VAL A 108 24.76 37.89 13.51
N ARG A 109 23.71 37.63 12.71
CA ARG A 109 23.85 37.27 11.28
C ARG A 109 24.31 38.43 10.38
N THR A 110 24.36 39.66 10.89
CA THR A 110 24.85 40.84 10.13
C THR A 110 26.22 41.34 10.61
N GLU A 111 26.78 40.77 11.68
CA GLU A 111 28.12 41.10 12.18
C GLU A 111 29.20 40.74 11.13
N PRO A 112 30.06 41.69 10.70
CA PRO A 112 31.05 41.45 9.64
C PRO A 112 31.97 40.26 9.90
N GLY A 113 32.46 40.12 11.14
CA GLY A 113 33.34 39.02 11.53
C GLY A 113 32.70 37.62 11.42
N VAL A 114 31.37 37.52 11.44
CA VAL A 114 30.63 36.27 11.21
C VAL A 114 30.53 35.97 9.70
N ILE A 115 30.33 37.00 8.87
CA ILE A 115 30.14 36.88 7.42
C ILE A 115 31.47 36.63 6.69
N GLU A 116 32.54 37.37 7.06
CA GLU A 116 33.83 37.36 6.39
C GLU A 116 34.44 35.95 6.21
N PRO A 117 34.40 35.05 7.21
CA PRO A 117 34.81 33.65 7.04
C PRO A 117 34.09 32.91 5.92
N PHE A 118 32.76 33.02 5.83
CA PHE A 118 32.01 32.38 4.74
C PHE A 118 32.30 33.02 3.40
N ALA A 119 32.45 34.35 3.34
CA ALA A 119 32.79 35.04 2.11
C ALA A 119 34.18 34.62 1.59
N LYS A 120 35.14 34.45 2.50
CA LYS A 120 36.50 33.95 2.20
C LYS A 120 36.55 32.47 1.82
N LEU A 121 35.64 31.65 2.38
CA LEU A 121 35.52 30.23 2.08
C LEU A 121 34.88 29.99 0.70
N TRP A 122 33.84 30.76 0.37
CA TRP A 122 33.13 30.66 -0.92
C TRP A 122 33.73 31.54 -2.04
N GLY A 123 34.57 32.51 -1.71
CA GLY A 123 35.16 33.45 -2.67
C GLY A 123 34.19 34.52 -3.18
N THR A 124 33.14 34.87 -2.41
CA THR A 124 32.14 35.89 -2.78
C THR A 124 31.48 36.52 -1.55
N ASP A 125 31.24 37.84 -1.60
CA ASP A 125 30.49 38.59 -0.58
C ASP A 125 28.96 38.51 -0.77
N GLU A 126 28.51 37.97 -1.91
CA GLU A 126 27.12 37.73 -2.26
C GLU A 126 26.62 36.41 -1.65
N LEU A 127 26.25 36.47 -0.38
CA LEU A 127 25.81 35.32 0.41
C LEU A 127 24.32 35.41 0.78
N VAL A 128 23.71 34.26 1.02
CA VAL A 128 22.42 34.13 1.71
C VAL A 128 22.60 33.25 2.95
N VAL A 129 21.88 33.59 4.03
CA VAL A 129 22.01 32.94 5.36
C VAL A 129 20.80 32.06 5.70
N SER A 130 20.99 30.94 6.37
CA SER A 130 19.91 30.11 6.90
C SER A 130 19.13 30.83 8.01
N PHE A 131 17.87 30.45 8.21
CA PHE A 131 17.06 30.84 9.35
C PHE A 131 17.05 29.73 10.41
N ASP A 132 18.23 29.12 10.65
CA ASP A 132 18.45 28.27 11.82
C ASP A 132 18.29 29.09 13.11
N THR A 133 17.85 28.47 14.20
CA THR A 133 17.44 29.19 15.41
C THR A 133 18.54 29.35 16.47
N VAL A 134 18.19 29.92 17.63
CA VAL A 134 19.01 29.95 18.83
C VAL A 134 18.97 28.60 19.57
N ASN A 135 20.08 28.20 20.17
CA ASN A 135 20.08 27.15 21.19
C ASN A 135 20.47 27.75 22.55
N ILE A 136 19.56 27.65 23.53
CA ILE A 136 19.78 28.00 24.94
C ILE A 136 19.50 26.73 25.76
N THR A 137 20.57 26.03 26.13
CA THR A 137 20.50 24.78 26.91
C THR A 137 21.01 25.05 28.32
N LEU A 138 20.18 24.75 29.32
CA LEU A 138 20.54 24.87 30.74
C LEU A 138 21.32 23.62 31.21
N PRO A 139 22.03 23.69 32.35
CA PRO A 139 22.74 22.54 32.92
C PRO A 139 21.82 21.35 33.26
N GLN A 140 22.24 20.14 32.86
CA GLN A 140 21.58 18.88 33.24
C GLN A 140 21.62 18.65 34.76
N SER A 141 22.67 19.13 35.43
CA SER A 141 22.82 19.12 36.90
C SER A 141 21.66 19.81 37.65
N ILE A 142 20.90 20.68 36.97
CA ILE A 142 19.84 21.50 37.57
C ILE A 142 18.46 21.14 36.96
N VAL A 143 18.35 21.07 35.62
CA VAL A 143 17.05 20.79 34.95
C VAL A 143 16.68 19.30 34.97
N GLY A 144 17.66 18.42 35.20
CA GLY A 144 17.55 16.97 35.02
C GLY A 144 18.10 16.50 33.68
N GLU A 145 18.23 15.18 33.54
CA GLU A 145 18.77 14.53 32.34
C GLU A 145 17.89 14.82 31.10
N TYR A 146 18.51 15.34 30.03
CA TYR A 146 17.82 15.49 28.74
C TYR A 146 17.89 14.15 27.98
N ASP A 147 16.73 13.67 27.50
CA ASP A 147 16.63 12.43 26.72
C ASP A 147 17.22 12.63 25.30
N SER A 148 18.55 12.54 25.21
CA SER A 148 19.28 12.66 23.95
C SER A 148 20.59 11.87 24.02
N LYS A 149 20.57 10.66 23.47
CA LYS A 149 21.76 9.83 23.27
C LYS A 149 22.66 10.40 22.15
N PRO A 150 23.96 10.02 22.09
CA PRO A 150 24.79 10.27 20.91
C PRO A 150 24.09 9.78 19.64
N TRP A 151 24.09 10.62 18.62
CA TRP A 151 23.34 10.41 17.38
C TRP A 151 24.21 10.85 16.20
N PRO A 152 25.31 10.13 15.91
CA PRO A 152 26.27 10.54 14.89
C PRO A 152 25.60 10.59 13.52
N HIS A 153 25.70 11.72 12.83
CA HIS A 153 25.13 11.93 11.51
C HIS A 153 26.00 12.88 10.69
N CYS A 154 25.73 12.94 9.38
CA CYS A 154 26.14 14.06 8.53
C CYS A 154 24.90 14.63 7.83
N ASP A 155 25.05 15.88 7.38
CA ASP A 155 23.98 16.74 6.89
C ASP A 155 24.12 17.07 5.40
N GLN A 156 24.73 16.14 4.65
CA GLN A 156 24.77 16.11 3.20
C GLN A 156 24.36 14.75 2.63
N ALA A 157 23.48 14.75 1.62
CA ALA A 157 23.08 13.52 0.93
C ALA A 157 24.27 12.89 0.16
N PRO A 158 24.46 11.55 0.19
CA PRO A 158 25.53 10.83 -0.51
C PRO A 158 25.70 11.10 -2.02
N GLU A 159 24.64 11.52 -2.72
CA GLU A 159 24.66 11.91 -4.14
C GLU A 159 24.90 13.41 -4.40
N ARG A 160 24.97 14.25 -3.36
CA ARG A 160 25.67 15.54 -3.46
C ARG A 160 27.16 15.26 -3.31
N LYS A 161 27.90 15.36 -4.43
CA LYS A 161 29.35 15.13 -4.48
C LYS A 161 30.14 16.42 -4.24
N GLY A 162 31.25 16.32 -3.51
CA GLY A 162 32.06 17.47 -3.10
C GLY A 162 31.44 18.29 -1.96
N LEU A 163 31.99 19.48 -1.68
CA LEU A 163 31.49 20.39 -0.65
C LEU A 163 30.22 21.10 -1.14
N ALA A 164 29.06 20.85 -0.52
CA ALA A 164 27.79 21.48 -0.90
C ALA A 164 27.17 22.40 0.16
N CYS A 165 27.55 22.27 1.44
CA CYS A 165 27.20 23.23 2.50
C CYS A 165 28.31 23.28 3.56
N VAL A 166 28.36 24.38 4.32
CA VAL A 166 29.27 24.58 5.45
C VAL A 166 28.45 25.15 6.58
N GLN A 167 28.19 24.36 7.62
CA GLN A 167 27.38 24.80 8.76
C GLN A 167 28.21 25.68 9.71
N GLY A 168 27.53 26.57 10.43
CA GLY A 168 28.17 27.52 11.35
C GLY A 168 27.47 27.67 12.70
N ILE A 169 28.28 27.79 13.76
CA ILE A 169 27.85 28.13 15.12
C ILE A 169 28.62 29.37 15.56
N VAL A 170 27.91 30.48 15.80
CA VAL A 170 28.43 31.61 16.58
C VAL A 170 28.23 31.28 18.05
N ASN A 171 29.34 31.15 18.77
CA ASN A 171 29.35 30.70 20.16
C ASN A 171 29.24 31.90 21.11
N LEU A 172 28.20 31.96 21.96
CA LEU A 172 27.95 33.10 22.86
C LEU A 172 28.26 32.79 24.34
N SER A 173 28.34 31.51 24.72
CA SER A 173 28.75 31.03 26.04
C SER A 173 30.16 30.42 26.01
N GLU A 174 30.78 30.19 27.17
CA GLU A 174 31.95 29.30 27.23
C GLU A 174 31.55 27.88 26.79
N SER A 175 32.49 27.16 26.16
CA SER A 175 32.33 25.75 25.80
C SER A 175 33.69 25.04 25.88
N GLY A 176 34.17 24.80 27.11
CA GLY A 176 35.34 23.99 27.45
C GLY A 176 35.10 22.47 27.31
N PRO A 177 36.07 21.61 27.72
CA PRO A 177 36.01 20.17 27.47
C PRO A 177 34.80 19.45 28.09
N ASP A 178 34.39 19.86 29.29
CA ASP A 178 33.31 19.25 30.07
C ASP A 178 31.94 19.95 29.86
N ASP A 179 31.91 21.00 29.03
CA ASP A 179 30.72 21.80 28.73
C ASP A 179 29.94 21.25 27.52
N GLY A 180 28.64 21.54 27.42
CA GLY A 180 27.84 21.18 26.26
C GLY A 180 28.35 21.82 24.96
N GLY A 181 28.38 21.06 23.86
CA GLY A 181 29.05 21.48 22.62
C GLY A 181 28.75 20.63 21.40
N LEU A 182 29.43 20.98 20.30
CA LEU A 182 29.47 20.17 19.07
C LEU A 182 30.56 19.09 19.22
N VAL A 183 30.24 17.86 18.87
CA VAL A 183 31.21 16.77 18.70
C VAL A 183 31.34 16.46 17.22
N VAL A 184 32.57 16.28 16.73
CA VAL A 184 32.90 16.00 15.33
C VAL A 184 33.86 14.82 15.22
N MET A 185 33.80 14.07 14.12
CA MET A 185 34.66 12.93 13.82
C MET A 185 35.80 13.35 12.88
N LYS A 186 36.76 14.11 13.44
CA LYS A 186 37.81 14.85 12.73
C LYS A 186 38.38 14.08 11.53
N GLY A 187 38.24 14.69 10.35
CA GLY A 187 38.72 14.18 9.07
C GLY A 187 37.69 13.33 8.30
N SER A 188 36.50 13.08 8.87
CA SER A 188 35.47 12.26 8.24
C SER A 188 34.96 12.84 6.92
N ALA A 189 34.86 14.17 6.79
CA ALA A 189 34.44 14.85 5.55
C ALA A 189 35.34 14.51 4.33
N ALA A 190 36.63 14.26 4.55
CA ALA A 190 37.56 13.87 3.48
C ALA A 190 37.35 12.41 3.01
N LEU A 191 36.76 11.56 3.87
CA LEU A 191 36.47 10.16 3.60
C LEU A 191 35.02 9.91 3.17
N PHE A 192 34.10 10.88 3.32
CA PHE A 192 32.67 10.79 2.99
C PHE A 192 32.38 10.07 1.66
N ASP A 193 33.01 10.52 0.57
CA ASP A 193 32.76 9.94 -0.76
C ASP A 193 33.25 8.50 -0.86
N LYS A 194 34.42 8.21 -0.27
CA LYS A 194 34.99 6.86 -0.19
C LYS A 194 34.10 5.94 0.66
N PHE A 195 33.59 6.43 1.79
CA PHE A 195 32.71 5.67 2.68
C PHE A 195 31.45 5.21 1.94
N PHE A 196 30.80 6.08 1.16
CA PHE A 196 29.60 5.73 0.40
C PHE A 196 29.89 4.95 -0.91
N GLU A 197 31.12 4.96 -1.41
CA GLU A 197 31.55 4.05 -2.48
C GLU A 197 31.77 2.61 -1.96
N GLU A 198 32.36 2.45 -0.75
CA GLU A 198 32.55 1.14 -0.10
C GLU A 198 31.27 0.61 0.56
N ASN A 199 30.42 1.50 1.08
CA ASN A 199 29.15 1.20 1.75
C ASN A 199 27.96 1.87 1.03
N PRO A 200 27.60 1.41 -0.19
CA PRO A 200 26.53 2.01 -0.97
C PRO A 200 25.18 1.86 -0.27
N VAL A 201 24.48 2.98 -0.06
CA VAL A 201 23.14 3.01 0.56
C VAL A 201 22.10 2.46 -0.42
N THR A 202 21.88 1.15 -0.40
CA THR A 202 20.90 0.47 -1.27
C THR A 202 19.52 0.35 -0.60
N GLY A 203 18.50 0.96 -1.20
CA GLY A 203 17.10 0.85 -0.77
C GLY A 203 16.57 2.11 -0.05
N PRO A 204 15.24 2.20 0.18
CA PRO A 204 14.64 3.31 0.91
C PRO A 204 14.95 3.16 2.41
N MET A 205 15.89 3.96 2.91
CA MET A 205 16.16 4.08 4.35
C MET A 205 15.12 4.99 5.03
N PRO A 206 14.67 4.71 6.28
CA PRO A 206 13.57 5.43 6.93
C PRO A 206 13.74 6.95 7.01
N TRP A 207 14.98 7.41 7.23
CA TRP A 207 15.32 8.83 7.32
C TRP A 207 15.39 9.53 5.97
N ARG A 208 15.35 8.85 4.83
CA ARG A 208 15.62 9.46 3.51
C ARG A 208 14.38 10.06 2.85
N THR A 209 13.65 10.86 3.62
CA THR A 209 12.44 11.61 3.21
C THR A 209 12.82 12.91 2.48
N ALA A 210 11.86 13.67 1.94
CA ALA A 210 12.15 14.99 1.38
C ALA A 210 12.68 15.97 2.45
N LYS A 211 12.04 15.99 3.63
CA LYS A 211 12.42 16.77 4.83
C LYS A 211 13.83 16.41 5.31
N HIS A 212 14.19 15.13 5.32
CA HIS A 212 15.50 14.66 5.80
C HIS A 212 16.42 14.19 4.66
N LYS A 213 16.25 14.75 3.46
CA LYS A 213 16.93 14.32 2.23
C LYS A 213 18.45 14.33 2.36
N ASP A 214 18.96 15.36 3.04
CA ASP A 214 20.38 15.60 3.25
C ASP A 214 20.91 15.02 4.58
N PHE A 215 20.07 14.37 5.40
CA PHE A 215 20.50 13.75 6.65
C PHE A 215 20.92 12.28 6.45
N HIS A 216 22.03 11.87 7.06
CA HIS A 216 22.44 10.46 7.13
C HIS A 216 22.99 10.11 8.53
N PRO A 217 22.32 9.22 9.29
CA PRO A 217 22.81 8.71 10.57
C PRO A 217 23.80 7.55 10.36
N PHE A 218 24.80 7.47 11.25
CA PHE A 218 25.80 6.43 11.27
C PHE A 218 25.56 5.44 12.42
N SER A 219 25.97 4.19 12.25
CA SER A 219 25.99 3.16 13.30
C SER A 219 27.37 3.07 13.96
N ASP A 220 27.45 2.42 15.13
CA ASP A 220 28.72 2.21 15.85
C ASP A 220 29.80 1.54 14.97
N LYS A 221 29.39 0.68 14.03
CA LYS A 221 30.30 0.02 13.07
C LYS A 221 30.89 0.99 12.05
N ASP A 222 30.11 1.99 11.66
CA ASP A 222 30.58 3.02 10.73
C ASP A 222 31.58 3.92 11.44
N LEU A 223 31.31 4.26 12.73
CA LEU A 223 32.28 4.96 13.58
C LEU A 223 33.60 4.18 13.70
N ASP A 224 33.55 2.86 13.86
CA ASP A 224 34.74 2.01 13.87
C ASP A 224 35.48 2.03 12.51
N TRP A 225 34.77 2.00 11.37
CA TRP A 225 35.39 2.19 10.05
C TRP A 225 36.13 3.53 9.94
N TYR A 226 35.55 4.63 10.44
CA TYR A 226 36.23 5.93 10.44
C TYR A 226 37.45 5.95 11.39
N ARG A 227 37.37 5.29 12.57
CA ARG A 227 38.52 5.12 13.49
C ARG A 227 39.66 4.32 12.84
N GLU A 228 39.36 3.23 12.14
CA GLU A 228 40.34 2.43 11.39
C GLU A 228 41.02 3.23 10.28
N HIS A 229 40.34 4.24 9.74
CA HIS A 229 40.89 5.19 8.76
C HIS A 229 41.57 6.43 9.37
N GLY A 230 41.76 6.48 10.69
CA GLY A 230 42.52 7.52 11.38
C GLY A 230 41.72 8.77 11.78
N CYS A 231 40.38 8.73 11.71
CA CYS A 231 39.54 9.79 12.24
C CYS A 231 39.34 9.67 13.75
N GLU A 232 39.18 10.81 14.42
CA GLU A 232 39.14 10.94 15.88
C GLU A 232 37.90 11.72 16.33
N LEU A 233 37.19 11.23 17.35
CA LEU A 233 36.07 11.97 17.95
C LEU A 233 36.60 13.11 18.84
N ILE A 234 36.22 14.34 18.51
CA ILE A 234 36.64 15.54 19.25
C ILE A 234 35.42 16.36 19.63
N LYS A 235 35.30 16.65 20.93
CA LYS A 235 34.42 17.72 21.43
C LYS A 235 35.08 19.06 21.08
N VAL A 236 34.39 19.87 20.27
CA VAL A 236 34.90 21.17 19.82
C VAL A 236 34.82 22.19 20.97
N CYS A 237 35.95 22.82 21.29
CA CYS A 237 36.04 23.85 22.34
C CYS A 237 36.11 25.25 21.75
N ALA A 238 35.28 26.16 22.28
CA ALA A 238 35.11 27.52 21.81
C ALA A 238 34.87 28.48 22.99
N GLU A 239 35.34 29.72 22.84
CA GLU A 239 35.12 30.82 23.78
C GLU A 239 33.94 31.70 23.29
N PRO A 240 33.35 32.56 24.13
CA PRO A 240 32.37 33.55 23.70
C PRO A 240 32.94 34.47 22.62
N GLY A 241 32.26 34.51 21.47
CA GLY A 241 32.66 35.29 20.31
C GLY A 241 33.47 34.52 19.26
N ASP A 242 33.65 33.21 19.41
CA ASP A 242 34.23 32.34 18.38
C ASP A 242 33.17 31.85 17.37
N LEU A 243 33.61 31.54 16.14
CA LEU A 243 32.80 30.89 15.10
C LEU A 243 33.34 29.48 14.85
N ILE A 244 32.50 28.46 15.05
CA ILE A 244 32.79 27.08 14.65
C ILE A 244 32.21 26.87 13.25
N LEU A 245 33.04 26.39 12.32
CA LEU A 245 32.61 26.00 10.97
C LEU A 245 32.89 24.51 10.74
N TRP A 246 31.96 23.79 10.10
CA TRP A 246 32.19 22.40 9.68
C TRP A 246 31.51 22.09 8.34
N ASP A 247 32.11 21.17 7.59
CA ASP A 247 31.59 20.65 6.34
C ASP A 247 30.30 19.85 6.60
N SER A 248 29.25 20.01 5.78
CA SER A 248 28.03 19.20 5.94
C SER A 248 28.26 17.69 5.80
N ARG A 249 29.40 17.27 5.24
CA ARG A 249 29.87 15.87 5.17
C ARG A 249 30.57 15.39 6.43
N GLU A 250 30.99 16.28 7.32
CA GLU A 250 31.65 15.93 8.58
C GLU A 250 30.63 15.25 9.50
N MET A 251 30.97 14.05 9.99
CA MET A 251 30.13 13.35 10.94
C MET A 251 30.18 14.07 12.29
N HIS A 252 29.02 14.45 12.81
CA HIS A 252 28.90 15.27 14.01
C HIS A 252 27.62 14.98 14.80
N TRP A 253 27.54 15.52 16.01
CA TRP A 253 26.30 15.64 16.81
C TRP A 253 26.46 16.65 17.95
N ALA A 254 25.35 17.08 18.55
CA ALA A 254 25.36 17.90 19.77
C ALA A 254 25.42 17.03 21.04
N GLN A 255 26.30 17.39 21.97
CA GLN A 255 26.47 16.75 23.29
C GLN A 255 26.12 17.73 24.42
N PHE A 256 25.46 17.21 25.47
CA PHE A 256 25.27 17.91 26.75
C PHE A 256 26.49 17.65 27.65
N GLY A 257 26.90 18.66 28.42
CA GLY A 257 28.02 18.56 29.35
C GLY A 257 27.57 18.51 30.81
N ASP A 258 28.48 18.09 31.68
CA ASP A 258 28.29 18.02 33.14
C ASP A 258 28.43 19.39 33.83
N SER A 259 28.80 20.42 33.06
CA SER A 259 29.02 21.79 33.51
C SER A 259 27.76 22.50 34.02
N ASP A 260 27.96 23.41 34.97
CA ASP A 260 26.95 24.31 35.53
C ASP A 260 26.70 25.60 34.70
N LEU A 261 27.11 25.61 33.43
CA LEU A 261 27.03 26.76 32.53
C LEU A 261 25.81 26.68 31.58
N ILE A 262 25.15 27.83 31.35
CA ILE A 262 24.14 27.92 30.30
C ILE A 262 24.84 27.99 28.94
N ARG A 263 24.63 26.95 28.12
CA ARG A 263 25.08 26.94 26.72
C ARG A 263 24.19 27.88 25.91
N THR A 264 24.79 28.84 25.22
CA THR A 264 24.06 29.79 24.36
C THR A 264 24.80 29.93 23.04
N ILE A 265 24.14 29.55 21.94
CA ILE A 265 24.71 29.63 20.59
C ILE A 265 23.69 30.07 19.56
N VAL A 266 24.18 30.65 18.47
CA VAL A 266 23.41 31.03 17.28
C VAL A 266 23.89 30.21 16.10
N TYR A 267 22.99 29.44 15.49
CA TYR A 267 23.28 28.77 14.23
C TYR A 267 23.21 29.78 13.08
N ALA A 268 24.22 29.81 12.22
CA ALA A 268 24.31 30.72 11.09
C ALA A 268 25.13 30.09 9.96
N THR A 269 24.42 29.57 8.96
CA THR A 269 25.00 28.91 7.79
C THR A 269 24.85 29.81 6.57
N TYR A 270 25.90 29.98 5.76
CA TYR A 270 25.87 30.84 4.57
C TYR A 270 26.33 30.09 3.33
N THR A 271 25.69 30.38 2.20
CA THR A 271 26.08 29.89 0.87
C THR A 271 25.94 30.99 -0.18
N PRO A 272 26.63 30.91 -1.34
CA PRO A 272 26.51 31.89 -2.41
C PRO A 272 25.06 32.13 -2.85
N ALA A 273 24.66 33.40 -2.97
CA ALA A 273 23.32 33.81 -3.42
C ALA A 273 23.00 33.32 -4.84
N ALA A 274 24.03 33.08 -5.66
CA ALA A 274 23.94 32.55 -7.02
C ALA A 274 23.57 31.05 -7.10
N TRP A 275 23.61 30.30 -5.98
CA TRP A 275 23.19 28.90 -5.95
C TRP A 275 21.68 28.72 -5.73
N MET A 276 21.01 29.76 -5.24
CA MET A 276 19.58 29.73 -4.94
C MET A 276 18.76 29.90 -6.21
N THR A 277 17.86 28.96 -6.50
CA THR A 277 16.95 29.12 -7.64
C THR A 277 15.92 30.22 -7.37
N GLU A 278 15.27 30.73 -8.42
CA GLU A 278 14.22 31.74 -8.25
C GLU A 278 12.98 31.19 -7.51
N GLU A 279 12.80 29.86 -7.51
CA GLU A 279 11.74 29.16 -6.78
C GLU A 279 12.08 29.05 -5.29
N ASP A 280 13.32 28.63 -4.96
CA ASP A 280 13.85 28.66 -3.59
C ASP A 280 13.86 30.10 -3.03
N ARG A 281 14.20 31.10 -3.85
CA ARG A 281 14.18 32.53 -3.48
C ARG A 281 12.78 33.00 -3.09
N ALA A 282 11.76 32.61 -3.85
CA ALA A 282 10.37 32.95 -3.55
C ALA A 282 9.90 32.31 -2.24
N ALA A 283 10.16 31.01 -2.05
CA ALA A 283 9.84 30.29 -0.81
C ALA A 283 10.57 30.89 0.41
N LYS A 284 11.87 31.21 0.27
CA LYS A 284 12.64 31.85 1.34
C LYS A 284 12.10 33.21 1.74
N LYS A 285 11.65 34.00 0.76
CA LYS A 285 11.02 35.31 0.99
C LYS A 285 9.70 35.17 1.75
N GLU A 286 8.89 34.17 1.43
CA GLU A 286 7.65 33.87 2.14
C GLU A 286 7.92 33.49 3.61
N LEU A 287 8.87 32.57 3.86
CA LEU A 287 9.31 32.20 5.21
C LEU A 287 9.89 33.39 6.00
N PHE A 288 10.62 34.31 5.34
CA PHE A 288 11.13 35.52 5.98
C PHE A 288 10.03 36.50 6.38
N GLU A 289 9.00 36.69 5.55
CA GLU A 289 7.88 37.58 5.88
C GLU A 289 6.96 36.99 6.98
N ASN A 290 6.88 35.66 7.08
CA ASN A 290 6.13 34.94 8.12
C ASN A 290 6.94 34.70 9.42
N TYR A 291 8.20 35.14 9.47
CA TYR A 291 9.15 34.93 10.59
C TYR A 291 9.40 33.44 10.94
N GLU A 292 9.46 32.59 9.92
CA GLU A 292 9.60 31.14 10.07
C GLU A 292 11.04 30.64 9.91
N THR A 293 11.34 29.52 10.57
CA THR A 293 12.64 28.85 10.48
C THR A 293 12.86 28.22 9.10
N THR A 294 14.13 27.98 8.76
CA THR A 294 14.53 27.10 7.65
C THR A 294 15.41 25.99 8.20
N THR A 295 15.76 25.04 7.34
CA THR A 295 16.96 24.20 7.54
C THR A 295 18.23 25.05 7.51
N HIS A 296 19.35 24.39 7.80
CA HIS A 296 20.69 24.92 7.61
C HIS A 296 21.08 25.15 6.15
N TRP A 297 20.29 24.69 5.17
CA TRP A 297 20.58 24.92 3.75
C TRP A 297 20.05 26.30 3.32
N PRO A 298 20.90 27.30 3.05
CA PRO A 298 20.41 28.68 2.84
C PRO A 298 19.83 28.93 1.46
N HIS A 299 20.08 28.04 0.50
CA HIS A 299 19.79 28.23 -0.93
C HIS A 299 18.83 27.18 -1.52
N THR A 300 18.48 26.14 -0.76
CA THR A 300 17.61 25.02 -1.20
C THR A 300 17.16 24.21 0.01
N ASN A 301 16.31 23.19 -0.17
CA ASN A 301 15.77 22.35 0.91
C ASN A 301 15.16 23.18 2.07
N LEU A 302 14.42 24.22 1.69
CA LEU A 302 13.79 25.17 2.61
C LEU A 302 12.47 24.58 3.10
N TYR A 303 12.39 24.21 4.37
CA TYR A 303 11.14 23.90 5.06
C TYR A 303 11.14 24.52 6.45
N THR A 304 9.93 24.78 6.95
CA THR A 304 9.63 25.35 8.26
C THR A 304 9.41 24.26 9.30
N HIS A 305 9.61 24.61 10.58
CA HIS A 305 9.11 23.79 11.69
C HIS A 305 7.70 24.18 12.16
N GLY A 306 7.10 25.20 11.56
CA GLY A 306 5.77 25.69 11.89
C GLY A 306 5.68 26.30 13.30
N LYS A 307 4.45 26.40 13.80
CA LYS A 307 4.11 26.94 15.12
C LYS A 307 4.10 25.81 16.18
N ALA A 308 4.47 26.12 17.41
CA ALA A 308 4.45 25.21 18.54
C ALA A 308 3.03 24.77 18.89
N THR A 309 2.89 23.53 19.35
CA THR A 309 1.61 22.91 19.73
C THR A 309 1.77 22.10 21.01
N ILE A 310 0.75 22.15 21.86
CA ILE A 310 0.65 21.37 23.10
C ILE A 310 -0.50 20.37 23.00
N LYS A 311 -0.43 19.29 23.79
CA LYS A 311 -1.53 18.31 23.90
C LYS A 311 -2.43 18.62 25.07
N VAL A 312 -3.71 18.83 24.80
CA VAL A 312 -4.76 19.05 25.80
C VAL A 312 -5.85 18.00 25.58
N ASP A 313 -6.13 17.19 26.61
CA ASP A 313 -7.08 16.07 26.59
C ASP A 313 -6.90 15.04 25.45
N GLY A 314 -5.72 15.02 24.82
CA GLY A 314 -5.35 14.12 23.72
C GLY A 314 -5.32 14.77 22.33
N GLU A 315 -5.90 15.96 22.18
CA GLU A 315 -5.87 16.74 20.93
C GLU A 315 -4.66 17.70 20.92
N GLU A 316 -4.09 17.95 19.73
CA GLU A 316 -3.03 18.94 19.53
C GLU A 316 -3.65 20.32 19.26
N VAL A 317 -3.33 21.28 20.12
CA VAL A 317 -3.76 22.68 20.02
C VAL A 317 -2.53 23.60 19.98
N PRO A 318 -2.59 24.79 19.35
CA PRO A 318 -1.49 25.75 19.36
C PRO A 318 -1.03 26.07 20.79
N ASP A 319 0.28 26.15 21.01
CA ASP A 319 0.85 26.55 22.31
C ASP A 319 0.38 27.99 22.63
N PRO A 320 -0.27 28.26 23.78
CA PRO A 320 -0.64 29.61 24.20
C PRO A 320 0.53 30.59 24.33
N LEU A 321 1.78 30.09 24.36
CA LEU A 321 3.00 30.87 24.38
C LEU A 321 3.54 31.23 22.98
N GLU A 322 2.97 30.65 21.92
CA GLU A 322 3.40 30.87 20.53
C GLU A 322 3.31 32.34 20.09
N ARG A 323 4.19 32.74 19.16
CA ARG A 323 4.31 34.11 18.67
C ARG A 323 4.25 34.15 17.14
N ASP A 324 3.32 34.94 16.61
CA ASP A 324 3.25 35.21 15.18
C ASP A 324 4.39 36.10 14.69
N GLU A 325 4.95 36.94 15.58
CA GLU A 325 6.04 37.86 15.27
C GLU A 325 7.10 37.90 16.41
N PRO A 326 8.36 38.25 16.09
CA PRO A 326 9.41 38.38 17.11
C PRO A 326 9.09 39.46 18.13
N LEU A 327 9.45 39.22 19.38
CA LEU A 327 9.30 40.17 20.50
C LEU A 327 9.98 41.50 20.21
N THR A 328 11.19 41.45 19.63
CA THR A 328 11.87 42.61 19.08
C THR A 328 12.12 42.39 17.61
N LYS A 329 11.36 43.08 16.74
CA LYS A 329 11.48 42.96 15.29
C LYS A 329 12.86 43.41 14.79
N PRO A 330 13.43 42.73 13.78
CA PRO A 330 14.72 43.08 13.21
C PRO A 330 14.61 44.36 12.36
N VAL A 331 15.68 45.16 12.35
CA VAL A 331 15.76 46.35 11.50
C VAL A 331 16.06 45.91 10.07
N ARG A 332 15.06 46.02 9.17
CA ARG A 332 15.18 45.63 7.75
C ARG A 332 16.12 46.56 6.98
N THR A 333 17.43 46.35 7.13
CA THR A 333 18.48 47.01 6.34
C THR A 333 18.67 46.30 4.99
N GLU A 334 19.25 46.99 4.00
CA GLU A 334 19.58 46.39 2.70
C GLU A 334 20.44 45.12 2.86
N ARG A 335 21.46 45.15 3.73
CA ARG A 335 22.32 43.98 3.98
C ARG A 335 21.54 42.80 4.59
N LEU A 336 20.59 43.08 5.48
CA LEU A 336 19.71 42.04 6.04
C LEU A 336 18.83 41.43 4.94
N LEU A 337 18.21 42.25 4.09
CA LEU A 337 17.33 41.78 3.01
C LEU A 337 18.10 41.00 1.93
N GLN A 338 19.36 41.37 1.65
CA GLN A 338 20.26 40.59 0.80
C GLN A 338 20.56 39.21 1.41
N LEU A 339 20.97 39.15 2.68
CA LEU A 339 21.27 37.87 3.37
C LEU A 339 20.03 36.98 3.53
N ALA A 340 18.86 37.58 3.75
CA ALA A 340 17.58 36.88 3.74
C ALA A 340 17.20 36.33 2.35
N GLY A 341 17.83 36.82 1.27
CA GLY A 341 17.54 36.45 -0.11
C GLY A 341 16.39 37.22 -0.76
N VAL A 342 15.81 38.20 -0.04
CA VAL A 342 14.61 38.96 -0.40
C VAL A 342 14.90 40.03 -1.46
N GLU A 343 16.09 40.62 -1.41
CA GLU A 343 16.59 41.57 -2.41
C GLU A 343 17.77 40.98 -3.19
N ILE A 344 17.91 41.40 -4.45
CA ILE A 344 19.04 41.05 -5.32
C ILE A 344 20.05 42.20 -5.23
N SER A 345 21.34 41.88 -5.12
CA SER A 345 22.42 42.87 -5.16
C SER A 345 22.35 43.70 -6.44
N ASN A 346 22.31 45.03 -6.29
CA ASN A 346 22.18 45.99 -7.41
C ASN A 346 23.47 46.13 -8.27
N GLY A 347 24.25 45.06 -8.42
CA GLY A 347 25.52 45.02 -9.17
C GLY A 347 25.53 44.09 -10.40
N ALA A 348 24.54 43.21 -10.55
CA ALA A 348 24.55 42.17 -11.58
C ALA A 348 24.22 42.69 -13.00
N SER A 349 25.23 43.18 -13.72
CA SER A 349 25.19 43.15 -15.18
C SER A 349 25.38 41.71 -15.67
N PRO A 350 24.60 41.17 -16.64
CA PRO A 350 24.70 39.76 -17.03
C PRO A 350 25.99 39.35 -17.79
N ASN A 351 27.02 40.18 -17.84
CA ASN A 351 28.09 40.11 -18.84
C ASN A 351 29.54 40.18 -18.32
N SER A 352 29.79 39.90 -17.03
CA SER A 352 31.15 39.72 -16.51
C SER A 352 31.40 38.30 -16.01
N ILE A 353 31.54 37.36 -16.95
CA ILE A 353 32.20 36.08 -16.69
C ILE A 353 33.69 36.38 -16.47
N LEU A 354 34.05 36.70 -15.23
CA LEU A 354 35.44 36.62 -14.78
C LEU A 354 35.69 35.19 -14.30
N THR A 355 36.58 34.51 -15.02
CA THR A 355 37.04 33.16 -14.72
C THR A 355 37.71 33.10 -13.35
N VAL A 356 36.98 32.62 -12.33
CA VAL A 356 37.62 32.01 -11.16
C VAL A 356 38.11 30.63 -11.60
N GLN A 357 39.41 30.39 -11.49
CA GLN A 357 40.00 29.10 -11.81
C GLN A 357 39.66 28.08 -10.72
N SER A 358 38.59 27.31 -10.91
CA SER A 358 38.44 26.00 -10.26
C SER A 358 39.22 24.93 -11.04
N PRO A 359 39.89 23.97 -10.37
CA PRO A 359 40.48 22.82 -11.06
C PRO A 359 39.38 21.94 -11.66
N ASP A 360 39.60 21.46 -12.88
CA ASP A 360 38.63 20.62 -13.60
C ASP A 360 38.21 19.37 -12.79
N VAL A 361 36.90 19.16 -12.67
CA VAL A 361 36.11 17.96 -12.99
C VAL A 361 34.69 18.15 -12.40
N PHE A 362 33.70 17.43 -12.92
CA PHE A 362 32.26 17.45 -12.57
C PHE A 362 31.42 18.60 -13.16
N PHE A 363 30.81 18.33 -14.32
CA PHE A 363 29.34 18.24 -14.43
C PHE A 363 28.94 17.50 -15.73
N GLY A 364 28.65 16.20 -15.62
CA GLY A 364 28.08 15.38 -16.70
C GLY A 364 26.56 15.33 -16.54
N GLY A 365 25.86 16.25 -17.23
CA GLY A 365 24.51 16.68 -16.85
C GLY A 365 23.37 15.66 -16.90
N TYR A 366 22.28 16.05 -16.27
CA TYR A 366 20.92 15.74 -16.70
C TYR A 366 20.09 17.03 -16.72
N ARG A 367 19.56 17.40 -17.89
CA ARG A 367 18.77 18.62 -18.10
C ARG A 367 17.31 18.26 -18.34
N ASP A 368 16.44 18.95 -17.63
CA ASP A 368 15.03 19.27 -17.92
C ASP A 368 14.07 18.14 -18.37
N ARG A 369 12.95 17.97 -17.65
CA ARG A 369 11.70 18.73 -17.90
C ARG A 369 10.53 18.25 -17.03
N VAL A 370 9.99 19.15 -16.21
CA VAL A 370 8.59 19.12 -15.74
C VAL A 370 7.91 20.41 -16.21
N PRO A 371 6.72 20.38 -16.83
CA PRO A 371 6.04 21.59 -17.29
C PRO A 371 5.22 22.27 -16.18
N ARG A 372 5.25 23.62 -16.16
CA ARG A 372 4.49 24.51 -15.25
C ARG A 372 3.10 24.87 -15.83
N HIS A 373 2.09 25.15 -14.98
CA HIS A 373 1.35 26.43 -14.96
C HIS A 373 0.28 26.57 -13.83
N HIS A 374 0.27 27.74 -13.18
CA HIS A 374 -0.82 28.47 -12.48
C HIS A 374 -1.46 28.03 -11.12
N THR A 375 -0.82 28.49 -10.03
CA THR A 375 -1.32 29.51 -9.06
C THR A 375 -2.82 29.65 -8.72
N LEU A 376 -3.20 29.41 -7.43
CA LEU A 376 -3.67 30.44 -6.45
C LEU A 376 -4.30 29.89 -5.14
N ASN A 377 -4.21 30.74 -4.10
CA ASN A 377 -4.97 30.89 -2.84
C ASN A 377 -4.82 29.90 -1.66
N MET A 378 -4.15 30.38 -0.61
CA MET A 378 -4.14 29.90 0.78
C MET A 378 -5.49 30.04 1.53
N ALA A 379 -6.52 29.35 1.04
CA ALA A 379 -7.32 28.51 1.93
C ALA A 379 -6.67 27.12 2.07
N LYS A 380 -5.36 27.06 1.78
CA LYS A 380 -4.67 25.93 1.15
C LYS A 380 -3.59 25.29 2.00
N GLU A 381 -3.49 25.59 3.30
CA GLU A 381 -2.43 25.01 4.15
C GLU A 381 -2.92 23.83 5.00
N ALA A 382 -4.14 23.91 5.52
CA ALA A 382 -4.91 22.70 5.81
C ALA A 382 -5.09 21.87 4.51
N ASP A 383 -5.35 22.54 3.39
CA ASP A 383 -5.31 21.97 2.04
C ASP A 383 -3.87 21.76 1.50
N ALA A 384 -2.79 21.90 2.31
CA ALA A 384 -1.37 21.68 1.93
C ALA A 384 -0.83 20.43 2.61
N ALA A 385 -1.15 20.22 3.89
CA ALA A 385 -1.10 18.88 4.45
C ALA A 385 -2.09 17.98 3.70
N HIS A 386 -3.33 18.44 3.47
CA HIS A 386 -4.23 17.74 2.56
C HIS A 386 -3.83 17.85 1.08
N HIS A 387 -3.01 18.79 0.57
CA HIS A 387 -2.46 18.69 -0.82
C HIS A 387 -1.26 17.77 -0.89
N GLU A 388 -0.36 17.66 0.07
CA GLU A 388 0.69 16.64 0.01
C GLU A 388 0.07 15.26 0.20
N TYR A 389 -0.91 15.11 1.10
CA TYR A 389 -1.71 13.90 1.20
C TYR A 389 -2.62 13.69 -0.02
N ALA A 390 -3.11 14.74 -0.68
CA ALA A 390 -3.90 14.67 -1.93
C ALA A 390 -3.06 14.68 -3.21
N VAL A 391 -1.75 14.92 -3.17
CA VAL A 391 -0.80 14.81 -4.28
C VAL A 391 -0.05 13.50 -4.16
N ALA A 392 0.13 12.96 -2.94
CA ALA A 392 0.33 11.54 -2.69
C ALA A 392 -0.93 10.74 -3.08
N LYS A 393 -2.14 11.16 -2.68
CA LYS A 393 -3.39 10.56 -3.20
C LYS A 393 -3.67 10.88 -4.66
N ASP A 394 -3.18 11.96 -5.27
CA ASP A 394 -3.40 12.23 -6.72
C ASP A 394 -2.32 11.56 -7.56
N SER A 395 -1.11 11.34 -7.04
CA SER A 395 -0.14 10.43 -7.67
C SER A 395 -0.56 8.97 -7.51
N ALA A 396 -1.18 8.58 -6.40
CA ALA A 396 -1.85 7.29 -6.23
C ALA A 396 -3.15 7.17 -7.06
N GLN A 397 -3.96 8.23 -7.20
CA GLN A 397 -5.10 8.28 -8.14
C GLN A 397 -4.64 8.41 -9.61
N ASN A 398 -3.37 8.70 -9.88
CA ASN A 398 -2.79 8.56 -11.22
C ASN A 398 -2.30 7.13 -11.50
N VAL A 399 -2.22 6.28 -10.48
CA VAL A 399 -2.05 4.84 -10.62
C VAL A 399 -3.44 4.19 -10.73
N PRO A 400 -3.72 3.32 -11.73
CA PRO A 400 -5.02 2.66 -11.83
C PRO A 400 -5.28 1.77 -10.61
N THR A 401 -6.40 2.00 -9.91
CA THR A 401 -6.85 1.27 -8.71
C THR A 401 -6.60 -0.25 -8.80
N GLY A 402 -5.94 -0.83 -7.80
CA GLY A 402 -5.53 -2.23 -7.78
C GLY A 402 -4.13 -2.53 -8.34
N THR A 403 -3.42 -1.53 -8.87
CA THR A 403 -2.01 -1.68 -9.28
C THR A 403 -1.10 -1.44 -8.07
N VAL A 404 -0.35 -2.45 -7.65
CA VAL A 404 0.36 -2.44 -6.34
C VAL A 404 1.81 -2.90 -6.46
N LYS A 405 2.67 -2.51 -5.51
CA LYS A 405 4.04 -3.04 -5.41
C LYS A 405 4.02 -4.35 -4.60
N LEU A 406 3.97 -5.47 -5.31
CA LEU A 406 3.85 -6.81 -4.72
C LEU A 406 5.18 -7.36 -4.21
N VAL A 407 6.31 -6.93 -4.78
CA VAL A 407 7.66 -7.36 -4.38
C VAL A 407 8.54 -6.15 -4.12
N GLU A 408 9.23 -6.14 -2.98
CA GLU A 408 10.15 -5.09 -2.57
C GLU A 408 11.39 -5.75 -1.95
N ASP A 409 12.58 -5.37 -2.41
CA ASP A 409 13.88 -5.91 -1.98
C ASP A 409 13.99 -7.45 -1.98
N GLY A 410 13.27 -8.08 -2.93
CA GLY A 410 13.20 -9.53 -3.10
C GLY A 410 12.17 -10.24 -2.21
N GLU A 411 11.53 -9.52 -1.30
CA GLU A 411 10.49 -9.98 -0.38
C GLU A 411 9.08 -9.69 -0.92
N ILE A 412 8.10 -10.48 -0.50
CA ILE A 412 6.70 -10.28 -0.89
C ILE A 412 6.04 -9.32 0.10
N VAL A 413 5.39 -8.28 -0.41
CA VAL A 413 4.58 -7.34 0.36
C VAL A 413 3.23 -7.98 0.71
N LEU A 414 2.79 -7.81 1.95
CA LEU A 414 1.52 -8.32 2.46
C LEU A 414 0.41 -7.32 2.14
N ILE A 415 -0.45 -7.69 1.17
CA ILE A 415 -1.54 -6.84 0.68
C ILE A 415 -2.87 -7.61 0.84
N PRO A 416 -3.92 -7.06 1.45
CA PRO A 416 -3.90 -5.81 2.21
C PRO A 416 -2.94 -5.89 3.40
N THR A 417 -2.45 -4.74 3.83
CA THR A 417 -1.61 -4.60 5.02
C THR A 417 -2.31 -5.17 6.25
N PRO A 418 -1.67 -6.05 7.04
CA PRO A 418 -2.21 -6.50 8.33
C PRO A 418 -2.09 -5.40 9.38
N SER A 419 -3.18 -5.14 10.11
CA SER A 419 -3.21 -4.23 11.27
C SER A 419 -2.40 -4.80 12.45
N PRO A 420 -1.84 -3.96 13.36
CA PRO A 420 -1.28 -4.41 14.63
C PRO A 420 -2.33 -5.01 15.59
N ASP A 421 -3.62 -4.83 15.33
CA ASP A 421 -4.72 -5.38 16.14
C ASP A 421 -4.75 -6.93 16.10
N PRO A 422 -4.68 -7.63 17.25
CA PRO A 422 -4.84 -9.08 17.34
C PRO A 422 -6.21 -9.61 16.85
N ARG A 423 -7.19 -8.73 16.64
CA ARG A 423 -8.53 -9.05 16.12
C ARG A 423 -8.63 -8.98 14.60
N ASP A 424 -7.63 -8.43 13.90
CA ASP A 424 -7.59 -8.43 12.43
C ASP A 424 -7.68 -9.88 11.90
N PRO A 425 -8.66 -10.20 11.04
CA PRO A 425 -8.79 -11.51 10.41
C PRO A 425 -7.56 -11.97 9.58
N LEU A 426 -6.73 -11.04 9.10
CA LEU A 426 -5.46 -11.36 8.43
C LEU A 426 -4.44 -11.98 9.40
N ASN A 427 -4.50 -11.64 10.69
CA ASN A 427 -3.60 -12.14 11.74
C ASN A 427 -4.03 -13.52 12.29
N LEU A 428 -5.10 -14.13 11.76
CA LEU A 428 -5.54 -15.47 12.19
C LEU A 428 -4.45 -16.54 12.00
N PRO A 429 -4.30 -17.49 12.95
CA PRO A 429 -3.41 -18.64 12.78
C PRO A 429 -3.76 -19.45 11.53
N GLN A 430 -2.73 -19.97 10.84
CA GLN A 430 -2.92 -20.68 9.57
C GLN A 430 -3.85 -21.90 9.68
N TRP A 431 -3.84 -22.61 10.82
CA TRP A 431 -4.78 -23.70 11.08
C TRP A 431 -6.23 -23.21 11.12
N GLN A 432 -6.48 -22.04 11.71
CA GLN A 432 -7.82 -21.46 11.82
C GLN A 432 -8.31 -20.96 10.45
N LYS A 433 -7.44 -20.35 9.64
CA LYS A 433 -7.76 -20.00 8.25
C LYS A 433 -8.18 -21.22 7.41
N TRP A 434 -7.51 -22.36 7.61
CA TRP A 434 -7.88 -23.63 6.96
C TRP A 434 -9.21 -24.20 7.48
N VAL A 435 -9.47 -24.14 8.78
CA VAL A 435 -10.77 -24.55 9.37
C VAL A 435 -11.92 -23.71 8.82
N VAL A 436 -11.76 -22.39 8.75
CA VAL A 436 -12.74 -21.47 8.13
C VAL A 436 -12.96 -21.85 6.66
N SER A 437 -11.88 -21.94 5.86
CA SER A 437 -11.96 -22.28 4.43
C SER A 437 -12.64 -23.63 4.17
N SER A 438 -12.37 -24.63 5.03
CA SER A 438 -12.98 -25.97 4.93
C SER A 438 -14.46 -25.96 5.33
N THR A 439 -14.84 -25.14 6.31
CA THR A 439 -16.24 -24.99 6.76
C THR A 439 -17.08 -24.27 5.70
N LEU A 440 -16.54 -23.20 5.10
CA LEU A 440 -17.15 -22.49 3.97
C LEU A 440 -17.25 -23.41 2.74
N GLY A 441 -16.20 -24.19 2.46
CA GLY A 441 -16.23 -25.22 1.42
C GLY A 441 -17.31 -26.27 1.66
N GLY A 442 -17.47 -26.76 2.90
CA GLY A 442 -18.55 -27.67 3.29
C GLY A 442 -19.95 -27.06 3.10
N PHE A 443 -20.12 -25.77 3.38
CA PHE A 443 -21.36 -25.04 3.09
C PHE A 443 -21.63 -25.01 1.59
N ALA A 444 -20.62 -24.66 0.78
CA ALA A 444 -20.72 -24.63 -0.67
C ALA A 444 -21.04 -26.00 -1.30
N VAL A 445 -20.46 -27.08 -0.77
CA VAL A 445 -20.79 -28.46 -1.16
C VAL A 445 -22.28 -28.73 -0.97
N LEU A 446 -22.84 -28.42 0.21
CA LEU A 446 -24.25 -28.66 0.50
C LEU A 446 -25.16 -27.74 -0.32
N SER A 447 -24.84 -26.43 -0.39
CA SER A 447 -25.58 -25.45 -1.18
C SER A 447 -25.74 -25.88 -2.64
N VAL A 448 -24.64 -26.22 -3.32
CA VAL A 448 -24.68 -26.63 -4.74
C VAL A 448 -25.33 -28.00 -4.92
N LEU A 449 -25.08 -28.97 -4.03
CA LEU A 449 -25.74 -30.28 -4.09
C LEU A 449 -27.27 -30.14 -3.95
N MET A 450 -27.75 -29.33 -3.00
CA MET A 450 -29.17 -29.25 -2.72
C MET A 450 -29.93 -28.44 -3.76
N THR A 451 -29.32 -27.37 -4.31
CA THR A 451 -29.92 -26.59 -5.40
C THR A 451 -29.78 -27.27 -6.77
N SER A 452 -28.60 -27.79 -7.13
CA SER A 452 -28.32 -28.26 -8.51
C SER A 452 -28.11 -29.78 -8.63
N GLY A 453 -27.80 -30.49 -7.54
CA GLY A 453 -27.53 -31.93 -7.53
C GLY A 453 -28.76 -32.85 -7.56
N MET A 454 -29.96 -32.29 -7.73
CA MET A 454 -31.25 -33.03 -7.75
C MET A 454 -31.52 -33.76 -9.08
N GLY A 455 -30.73 -33.50 -10.14
CA GLY A 455 -30.89 -34.13 -11.46
C GLY A 455 -31.06 -35.66 -11.48
N PRO A 456 -30.27 -36.46 -10.72
CA PRO A 456 -30.42 -37.92 -10.66
C PRO A 456 -31.74 -38.42 -10.05
N ILE A 457 -32.50 -37.53 -9.38
CA ILE A 457 -33.69 -37.89 -8.59
C ILE A 457 -34.96 -37.17 -9.08
N THR A 458 -34.85 -36.27 -10.07
CA THR A 458 -35.97 -35.54 -10.68
C THR A 458 -37.03 -36.46 -11.26
N THR A 459 -36.65 -37.60 -11.86
CA THR A 459 -37.60 -38.58 -12.43
C THR A 459 -38.44 -39.26 -11.35
N THR A 460 -37.84 -39.66 -10.23
CA THR A 460 -38.53 -40.23 -9.06
C THR A 460 -39.52 -39.24 -8.45
N ILE A 461 -39.15 -37.95 -8.40
CA ILE A 461 -40.00 -36.89 -7.86
C ILE A 461 -41.11 -36.52 -8.85
N SER A 462 -40.85 -36.54 -10.15
CA SER A 462 -41.87 -36.35 -11.19
C SER A 462 -42.93 -37.45 -11.14
N ALA A 463 -42.51 -38.72 -10.98
CA ALA A 463 -43.42 -39.84 -10.79
C ALA A 463 -44.26 -39.73 -9.49
N TYR A 464 -43.73 -39.09 -8.44
CA TYR A 464 -44.47 -38.84 -7.19
C TYR A 464 -45.55 -37.74 -7.34
N TYR A 465 -45.37 -36.79 -8.26
CA TYR A 465 -46.33 -35.74 -8.58
C TYR A 465 -47.05 -35.98 -9.93
N ASP A 466 -47.40 -37.24 -10.21
CA ASP A 466 -48.19 -37.68 -11.37
C ASP A 466 -47.68 -37.18 -12.74
N GLY A 467 -46.36 -37.00 -12.87
CA GLY A 467 -45.72 -36.54 -14.11
C GLY A 467 -45.92 -35.05 -14.41
N ASN A 468 -46.32 -34.23 -13.42
CA ASN A 468 -46.60 -32.81 -13.63
C ASN A 468 -45.40 -32.07 -14.27
N PRO A 469 -45.56 -31.39 -15.42
CA PRO A 469 -44.47 -30.67 -16.09
C PRO A 469 -43.76 -29.63 -15.23
N ARG A 470 -44.47 -29.04 -14.24
CA ARG A 470 -43.90 -28.11 -13.24
C ARG A 470 -42.90 -28.76 -12.30
N THR A 471 -42.67 -30.08 -12.36
CA THR A 471 -41.55 -30.71 -11.63
C THR A 471 -40.20 -30.15 -12.10
N ASN A 472 -40.09 -29.68 -13.35
CA ASN A 472 -38.88 -29.01 -13.85
C ASN A 472 -38.62 -27.65 -13.18
N ASP A 473 -39.64 -27.02 -12.60
CA ASP A 473 -39.51 -25.77 -11.84
C ASP A 473 -38.57 -25.96 -10.63
N LEU A 474 -38.57 -27.17 -10.02
CA LEU A 474 -37.70 -27.56 -8.90
C LEU A 474 -36.19 -27.51 -9.26
N MET A 475 -35.83 -27.56 -10.54
CA MET A 475 -34.46 -27.36 -11.01
C MET A 475 -34.20 -25.93 -11.49
N THR A 476 -35.26 -25.24 -11.93
CA THR A 476 -35.14 -23.99 -12.70
C THR A 476 -35.16 -22.77 -11.79
N TYR A 477 -36.21 -22.56 -10.98
CA TYR A 477 -36.31 -21.39 -10.09
C TYR A 477 -35.18 -21.30 -9.06
N PRO A 478 -34.70 -22.41 -8.44
CA PRO A 478 -33.56 -22.36 -7.53
C PRO A 478 -32.32 -21.62 -8.05
N THR A 479 -32.01 -21.70 -9.35
CA THR A 479 -30.86 -20.97 -9.96
C THR A 479 -31.06 -19.45 -9.97
N LEU A 480 -32.30 -18.98 -10.15
CA LEU A 480 -32.68 -17.57 -10.02
C LEU A 480 -32.59 -17.12 -8.56
N PHE A 481 -33.13 -17.91 -7.63
CA PHE A 481 -33.11 -17.57 -6.20
C PHE A 481 -31.70 -17.58 -5.60
N MET A 482 -30.75 -18.40 -6.08
CA MET A 482 -29.33 -18.23 -5.73
C MET A 482 -28.77 -16.87 -6.14
N GLY A 483 -29.15 -16.36 -7.32
CA GLY A 483 -28.75 -15.04 -7.79
C GLY A 483 -29.33 -13.91 -6.94
N LEU A 484 -30.64 -13.97 -6.66
CA LEU A 484 -31.36 -13.00 -5.83
C LEU A 484 -30.90 -13.02 -4.36
N GLY A 485 -30.56 -14.19 -3.83
CA GLY A 485 -30.04 -14.34 -2.48
C GLY A 485 -28.78 -13.51 -2.23
N ASN A 486 -27.86 -13.46 -3.19
CA ASN A 486 -26.65 -12.63 -3.11
C ASN A 486 -26.96 -11.12 -3.11
N VAL A 487 -27.96 -10.68 -3.88
CA VAL A 487 -28.41 -9.26 -3.93
C VAL A 487 -28.98 -8.81 -2.58
N ILE A 488 -29.54 -9.72 -1.78
CA ILE A 488 -30.09 -9.40 -0.46
C ILE A 488 -29.00 -9.51 0.62
N ALA A 489 -28.29 -10.64 0.64
CA ALA A 489 -27.47 -11.01 1.79
C ALA A 489 -26.10 -10.30 1.84
N VAL A 490 -25.46 -9.99 0.71
CA VAL A 490 -24.16 -9.28 0.75
C VAL A 490 -24.30 -7.83 1.25
N PRO A 491 -25.30 -7.02 0.83
CA PRO A 491 -25.57 -5.73 1.46
C PRO A 491 -25.84 -5.81 2.97
N LEU A 492 -26.57 -6.86 3.42
CA LEU A 492 -26.72 -7.13 4.85
C LEU A 492 -25.36 -7.43 5.48
N ALA A 493 -24.50 -8.23 4.84
CA ALA A 493 -23.18 -8.58 5.36
C ALA A 493 -22.24 -7.36 5.47
N GLU A 494 -22.41 -6.34 4.62
CA GLU A 494 -21.71 -5.04 4.76
C GLU A 494 -22.25 -4.21 5.93
N ALA A 495 -23.55 -4.29 6.23
CA ALA A 495 -24.16 -3.50 7.31
C ALA A 495 -24.04 -4.14 8.71
N ILE A 496 -24.10 -5.47 8.84
CA ILE A 496 -24.14 -6.18 10.14
C ILE A 496 -22.99 -7.16 10.39
N GLY A 497 -22.10 -7.38 9.42
CA GLY A 497 -20.99 -8.34 9.51
C GLY A 497 -21.22 -9.63 8.71
N ARG A 498 -20.14 -10.33 8.37
CA ARG A 498 -20.20 -11.57 7.58
C ARG A 498 -20.76 -12.73 8.41
N ARG A 499 -20.41 -12.81 9.70
CA ARG A 499 -20.77 -13.93 10.59
C ARG A 499 -22.28 -14.03 10.83
N PRO A 500 -23.04 -12.97 11.15
CA PRO A 500 -24.49 -13.04 11.26
C PRO A 500 -25.15 -13.58 9.99
N VAL A 501 -24.79 -13.05 8.82
CA VAL A 501 -25.41 -13.42 7.55
C VAL A 501 -25.06 -14.84 7.14
N PHE A 502 -23.81 -15.27 7.33
CA PHE A 502 -23.41 -16.65 7.06
C PHE A 502 -24.13 -17.65 7.96
N LEU A 503 -24.22 -17.39 9.28
CA LEU A 503 -24.92 -18.25 10.22
C LEU A 503 -26.44 -18.30 9.94
N THR A 504 -27.06 -17.16 9.63
CA THR A 504 -28.47 -17.11 9.20
C THR A 504 -28.69 -17.90 7.92
N SER A 505 -27.75 -17.84 6.96
CA SER A 505 -27.83 -18.62 5.71
C SER A 505 -27.69 -20.12 5.95
N ALA A 506 -26.75 -20.56 6.80
CA ALA A 506 -26.63 -21.95 7.20
C ALA A 506 -27.87 -22.47 7.96
N LEU A 507 -28.52 -21.61 8.76
CA LEU A 507 -29.78 -21.93 9.42
C LEU A 507 -30.94 -22.05 8.40
N ILE A 508 -31.08 -21.09 7.47
CA ILE A 508 -32.11 -21.12 6.41
C ILE A 508 -31.92 -22.33 5.49
N LEU A 509 -30.68 -22.68 5.13
CA LEU A 509 -30.38 -23.89 4.36
C LEU A 509 -30.88 -25.14 5.11
N THR A 510 -30.59 -25.24 6.40
CA THR A 510 -31.02 -26.36 7.26
C THR A 510 -32.55 -26.43 7.38
N VAL A 511 -33.22 -25.32 7.70
CA VAL A 511 -34.68 -25.26 7.87
C VAL A 511 -35.42 -25.46 6.54
N GLY A 512 -34.93 -24.87 5.45
CA GLY A 512 -35.48 -25.06 4.11
C GLY A 512 -35.35 -26.51 3.63
N SER A 513 -34.27 -27.20 4.00
CA SER A 513 -34.10 -28.65 3.76
C SER A 513 -35.16 -29.48 4.49
N ILE A 514 -35.44 -29.17 5.76
CA ILE A 514 -36.48 -29.84 6.56
C ILE A 514 -37.86 -29.57 5.96
N TRP A 515 -38.14 -28.33 5.52
CA TRP A 515 -39.39 -27.97 4.84
C TRP A 515 -39.55 -28.77 3.53
N CYS A 516 -38.51 -28.87 2.69
CA CYS A 516 -38.56 -29.68 1.48
C CYS A 516 -38.86 -31.16 1.78
N ALA A 517 -38.24 -31.75 2.81
CA ALA A 517 -38.51 -33.12 3.26
C ALA A 517 -39.96 -33.32 3.71
N ALA A 518 -40.51 -32.34 4.46
CA ALA A 518 -41.86 -32.36 5.00
C ALA A 518 -42.95 -31.92 4.00
N SER A 519 -42.58 -31.54 2.78
CA SER A 519 -43.52 -31.00 1.80
C SER A 519 -44.59 -32.03 1.36
N GLY A 520 -45.86 -31.61 1.44
CA GLY A 520 -47.02 -32.41 1.04
C GLY A 520 -47.55 -32.12 -0.37
N SER A 521 -47.21 -30.97 -0.96
CA SER A 521 -47.65 -30.54 -2.30
C SER A 521 -46.48 -30.03 -3.13
N LEU A 522 -46.64 -30.03 -4.46
CA LEU A 522 -45.61 -29.54 -5.39
C LEU A 522 -45.31 -28.05 -5.17
N ASP A 523 -46.32 -27.20 -4.99
CA ASP A 523 -46.11 -25.76 -4.75
C ASP A 523 -45.37 -25.49 -3.42
N SER A 524 -45.64 -26.27 -2.37
CA SER A 524 -44.91 -26.17 -1.08
C SER A 524 -43.46 -26.64 -1.22
N HIS A 525 -43.21 -27.66 -2.05
CA HIS A 525 -41.85 -28.13 -2.36
C HIS A 525 -41.06 -27.11 -3.19
N ILE A 526 -41.69 -26.47 -4.20
CA ILE A 526 -41.07 -25.38 -4.97
C ILE A 526 -40.74 -24.21 -4.04
N ALA A 527 -41.70 -23.74 -3.23
CA ALA A 527 -41.47 -22.63 -2.30
C ALA A 527 -40.35 -22.93 -1.28
N GLY A 528 -40.31 -24.14 -0.72
CA GLY A 528 -39.20 -24.57 0.15
C GLY A 528 -37.85 -24.60 -0.56
N ARG A 529 -37.82 -24.98 -1.85
CA ARG A 529 -36.60 -24.97 -2.68
C ARG A 529 -36.15 -23.58 -3.08
N ASP A 530 -37.06 -22.64 -3.26
CA ASP A 530 -36.72 -21.25 -3.54
C ASP A 530 -36.13 -20.58 -2.29
N VAL A 531 -36.72 -20.84 -1.12
CA VAL A 531 -36.23 -20.34 0.18
C VAL A 531 -34.85 -20.89 0.56
N LEU A 532 -34.60 -22.21 0.43
CA LEU A 532 -33.25 -22.73 0.71
C LEU A 532 -32.22 -22.23 -0.32
N SER A 533 -32.65 -21.92 -1.55
CA SER A 533 -31.73 -21.45 -2.60
C SER A 533 -31.30 -20.00 -2.44
N LEU A 534 -32.11 -19.13 -1.81
CA LEU A 534 -31.67 -17.80 -1.35
C LEU A 534 -30.44 -17.89 -0.42
N ALA A 535 -30.44 -18.87 0.49
CA ALA A 535 -29.31 -19.16 1.36
C ALA A 535 -28.16 -19.84 0.60
N ALA A 536 -28.46 -20.80 -0.27
CA ALA A 536 -27.46 -21.48 -1.10
C ALA A 536 -26.64 -20.50 -1.96
N GLY A 537 -27.24 -19.38 -2.41
CA GLY A 537 -26.53 -18.34 -3.16
C GLY A 537 -25.25 -17.83 -2.47
N GLN A 538 -25.22 -17.82 -1.13
CA GLN A 538 -24.09 -17.31 -0.34
C GLN A 538 -22.80 -18.13 -0.47
N SER A 539 -22.88 -19.37 -1.00
CA SER A 539 -21.68 -20.15 -1.30
C SER A 539 -20.84 -19.51 -2.40
N GLU A 540 -21.43 -18.66 -3.24
CA GLU A 540 -20.80 -18.16 -4.46
C GLU A 540 -20.30 -16.70 -4.34
N ALA A 541 -20.91 -15.88 -3.48
CA ALA A 541 -20.44 -14.51 -3.23
C ALA A 541 -19.84 -14.32 -1.83
N LEU A 542 -20.59 -14.65 -0.77
CA LEU A 542 -20.17 -14.41 0.61
C LEU A 542 -19.00 -15.32 1.04
N CYS A 543 -18.97 -16.58 0.62
CA CYS A 543 -17.89 -17.50 1.00
C CYS A 543 -16.53 -17.11 0.37
N PRO A 544 -16.42 -16.81 -0.94
CA PRO A 544 -15.19 -16.24 -1.50
C PRO A 544 -14.76 -14.93 -0.87
N LEU A 545 -15.70 -14.04 -0.52
CA LEU A 545 -15.43 -12.77 0.17
C LEU A 545 -14.76 -13.00 1.55
N ILE A 546 -15.29 -13.90 2.38
CA ILE A 546 -14.67 -14.24 3.67
C ILE A 546 -13.27 -14.85 3.48
N ILE A 547 -13.07 -15.69 2.47
CA ILE A 547 -11.75 -16.30 2.18
C ILE A 547 -10.73 -15.25 1.73
N GLN A 548 -11.17 -14.23 0.99
CA GLN A 548 -10.36 -13.08 0.62
C GLN A 548 -9.99 -12.21 1.83
N GLU A 549 -10.94 -11.92 2.73
CA GLU A 549 -10.73 -11.05 3.90
C GLU A 549 -9.70 -11.60 4.91
N ILE A 550 -9.42 -12.91 4.85
CA ILE A 550 -8.45 -13.59 5.73
C ILE A 550 -7.13 -13.98 5.03
N HIS A 551 -6.93 -13.71 3.73
CA HIS A 551 -5.72 -14.11 2.99
C HIS A 551 -5.15 -12.98 2.12
N PHE A 552 -3.83 -12.99 1.93
CA PHE A 552 -3.13 -11.95 1.17
C PHE A 552 -3.23 -12.16 -0.36
N VAL A 553 -3.09 -11.09 -1.12
CA VAL A 553 -3.14 -11.04 -2.59
C VAL A 553 -2.21 -12.07 -3.24
N HIS A 554 -0.98 -12.23 -2.74
CA HIS A 554 0.02 -13.15 -3.31
C HIS A 554 -0.33 -14.65 -3.20
N GLU A 555 -1.27 -15.01 -2.32
CA GLU A 555 -1.74 -16.40 -2.14
C GLU A 555 -3.20 -16.59 -2.57
N ARG A 556 -3.90 -15.51 -2.94
CA ARG A 556 -5.35 -15.45 -3.13
C ARG A 556 -5.86 -16.47 -4.16
N SER A 557 -5.16 -16.71 -5.26
CA SER A 557 -5.59 -17.69 -6.28
C SER A 557 -5.51 -19.11 -5.73
N SER A 558 -4.43 -19.48 -5.05
CA SER A 558 -4.28 -20.81 -4.46
C SER A 558 -5.35 -21.11 -3.40
N ARG A 559 -5.73 -20.12 -2.58
CA ARG A 559 -6.76 -20.30 -1.53
C ARG A 559 -8.16 -20.43 -2.12
N LEU A 560 -8.51 -19.60 -3.11
CA LEU A 560 -9.79 -19.73 -3.84
C LEU A 560 -9.85 -21.03 -4.65
N ALA A 561 -8.74 -21.46 -5.27
CA ALA A 561 -8.67 -22.74 -5.98
C ALA A 561 -8.93 -23.94 -5.04
N TRP A 562 -8.39 -23.92 -3.82
CA TRP A 562 -8.67 -24.93 -2.80
C TRP A 562 -10.15 -24.94 -2.38
N PHE A 563 -10.76 -23.77 -2.18
CA PHE A 563 -12.19 -23.65 -1.90
C PHE A 563 -13.05 -24.24 -3.03
N SER A 564 -12.80 -23.84 -4.27
CA SER A 564 -13.49 -24.39 -5.44
C SER A 564 -13.25 -25.90 -5.59
N ALA A 565 -12.05 -26.40 -5.27
CA ALA A 565 -11.77 -27.83 -5.29
C ALA A 565 -12.53 -28.60 -4.19
N ILE A 566 -12.61 -28.09 -2.96
CA ILE A 566 -13.41 -28.70 -1.88
C ILE A 566 -14.88 -28.76 -2.29
N GLN A 567 -15.43 -27.64 -2.80
CA GLN A 567 -16.79 -27.55 -3.32
C GLN A 567 -17.05 -28.57 -4.44
N SER A 568 -16.17 -28.64 -5.44
CA SER A 568 -16.33 -29.48 -6.63
C SER A 568 -16.17 -30.97 -6.32
N ILE A 569 -15.15 -31.35 -5.53
CA ILE A 569 -14.92 -32.73 -5.11
C ILE A 569 -16.07 -33.23 -4.23
N GLY A 570 -16.48 -32.42 -3.24
CA GLY A 570 -17.58 -32.79 -2.34
C GLY A 570 -18.93 -32.89 -3.06
N SER A 571 -19.26 -31.93 -3.93
CA SER A 571 -20.52 -31.96 -4.69
C SER A 571 -20.56 -33.12 -5.70
N ALA A 572 -19.48 -33.41 -6.40
CA ALA A 572 -19.40 -34.59 -7.29
C ALA A 572 -19.56 -35.90 -6.50
N ALA A 573 -18.83 -36.06 -5.39
CA ALA A 573 -18.91 -37.26 -4.55
C ALA A 573 -20.32 -37.47 -3.97
N LEU A 574 -20.96 -36.41 -3.45
CA LEU A 574 -22.32 -36.50 -2.91
C LEU A 574 -23.40 -36.62 -4.00
N THR A 575 -23.17 -36.13 -5.21
CA THR A 575 -24.07 -36.35 -6.36
C THR A 575 -24.03 -37.81 -6.82
N ILE A 576 -22.85 -38.44 -6.80
CA ILE A 576 -22.73 -39.90 -7.02
C ILE A 576 -23.45 -40.66 -5.90
N ALA A 577 -23.22 -40.31 -4.64
CA ALA A 577 -23.90 -40.95 -3.50
C ALA A 577 -25.42 -40.77 -3.51
N THR A 578 -25.93 -39.63 -4.01
CA THR A 578 -27.36 -39.29 -4.12
C THR A 578 -28.16 -40.34 -4.87
N ALA A 579 -27.62 -40.88 -5.97
CA ALA A 579 -28.29 -41.90 -6.77
C ALA A 579 -28.54 -43.20 -5.96
N TYR A 580 -27.57 -43.63 -5.16
CA TYR A 580 -27.70 -44.80 -4.28
C TYR A 580 -28.57 -44.50 -3.05
N LEU A 581 -28.51 -43.28 -2.52
CA LEU A 581 -29.26 -42.87 -1.33
C LEU A 581 -30.77 -42.83 -1.60
N VAL A 582 -31.19 -42.26 -2.74
CA VAL A 582 -32.63 -42.18 -3.08
C VAL A 582 -33.19 -43.52 -3.52
N GLN A 583 -32.40 -44.41 -4.13
CA GLN A 583 -32.84 -45.78 -4.42
C GLN A 583 -33.11 -46.61 -3.16
N SER A 584 -32.40 -46.33 -2.06
CA SER A 584 -32.51 -47.11 -0.81
C SER A 584 -33.46 -46.51 0.22
N LEU A 585 -33.45 -45.19 0.41
CA LEU A 585 -34.23 -44.48 1.46
C LEU A 585 -35.28 -43.51 0.91
N GLY A 586 -35.31 -43.27 -0.40
CA GLY A 586 -36.23 -42.33 -1.05
C GLY A 586 -35.83 -40.85 -0.93
N TRP A 587 -36.49 -40.00 -1.72
CA TRP A 587 -36.12 -38.59 -1.89
C TRP A 587 -36.38 -37.71 -0.66
N ARG A 588 -37.29 -38.10 0.25
CA ARG A 588 -37.53 -37.36 1.50
C ARG A 588 -36.37 -37.54 2.49
N TRP A 589 -35.82 -38.74 2.59
CA TRP A 589 -34.64 -39.00 3.43
C TRP A 589 -33.36 -38.39 2.87
N TRP A 590 -33.27 -38.19 1.55
CA TRP A 590 -32.21 -37.37 0.94
C TRP A 590 -32.17 -35.96 1.54
N TYR A 591 -33.30 -35.24 1.53
CA TYR A 591 -33.41 -33.95 2.21
C TYR A 591 -33.15 -34.05 3.72
N GLY A 592 -33.69 -35.07 4.40
CA GLY A 592 -33.49 -35.27 5.83
C GLY A 592 -32.03 -35.47 6.25
N ILE A 593 -31.26 -36.24 5.47
CA ILE A 593 -29.85 -36.51 5.74
C ILE A 593 -29.02 -35.24 5.48
N PHE A 594 -29.24 -34.53 4.37
CA PHE A 594 -28.53 -33.27 4.12
C PHE A 594 -28.95 -32.15 5.08
N ALA A 595 -30.18 -32.16 5.62
CA ALA A 595 -30.58 -31.30 6.73
C ALA A 595 -29.78 -31.59 8.01
N ILE A 596 -29.57 -32.87 8.37
CA ILE A 596 -28.74 -33.25 9.53
C ILE A 596 -27.29 -32.78 9.33
N ILE A 597 -26.71 -33.02 8.16
CA ILE A 597 -25.33 -32.60 7.85
C ILE A 597 -25.22 -31.07 7.85
N SER A 598 -26.21 -30.35 7.30
CA SER A 598 -26.30 -28.89 7.35
C SER A 598 -26.45 -28.36 8.78
N GLY A 599 -27.21 -29.04 9.63
CA GLY A 599 -27.36 -28.69 11.05
C GLY A 599 -26.06 -28.87 11.84
N VAL A 600 -25.32 -29.96 11.60
CA VAL A 600 -23.98 -30.15 12.16
C VAL A 600 -23.03 -29.05 11.66
N LEU A 601 -23.07 -28.74 10.36
CA LEU A 601 -22.25 -27.69 9.77
C LEU A 601 -22.59 -26.30 10.35
N PHE A 602 -23.85 -26.01 10.63
CA PHE A 602 -24.27 -24.78 11.33
C PHE A 602 -23.66 -24.70 12.73
N LEU A 603 -23.66 -25.79 13.51
CA LEU A 603 -23.03 -25.83 14.84
C LEU A 603 -21.50 -25.65 14.76
N VAL A 604 -20.84 -26.32 13.81
CA VAL A 604 -19.40 -26.15 13.52
C VAL A 604 -19.09 -24.71 13.14
N SER A 605 -19.88 -24.11 12.25
CA SER A 605 -19.75 -22.72 11.81
C SER A 605 -19.91 -21.75 12.98
N PHE A 606 -20.90 -21.98 13.84
CA PHE A 606 -21.16 -21.16 15.02
C PHE A 606 -19.95 -21.10 15.96
N ILE A 607 -19.24 -22.21 16.14
CA ILE A 607 -18.09 -22.32 17.06
C ILE A 607 -16.78 -21.85 16.39
N LEU A 608 -16.54 -22.18 15.12
CA LEU A 608 -15.22 -22.12 14.49
C LEU A 608 -15.03 -21.02 13.44
N VAL A 609 -16.10 -20.41 12.91
CA VAL A 609 -16.02 -19.34 11.90
C VAL A 609 -16.24 -17.97 12.57
N PRO A 610 -15.16 -17.24 12.95
CA PRO A 610 -15.31 -15.91 13.53
C PRO A 610 -15.70 -14.87 12.48
N GLU A 611 -16.01 -13.66 12.92
CA GLU A 611 -16.20 -12.50 12.03
C GLU A 611 -14.92 -12.16 11.24
N SER A 612 -15.11 -11.78 9.97
CA SER A 612 -14.06 -11.39 9.01
C SER A 612 -14.22 -9.97 8.47
N LEU A 613 -15.37 -9.32 8.68
CA LEU A 613 -15.50 -7.88 8.42
C LEU A 613 -14.57 -7.12 9.37
N TYR A 614 -13.66 -6.34 8.79
CA TYR A 614 -12.72 -5.49 9.51
C TYR A 614 -12.47 -4.23 8.67
N GLU A 615 -12.73 -3.07 9.25
CA GLU A 615 -12.58 -1.78 8.57
C GLU A 615 -11.11 -1.43 8.46
N ARG A 616 -10.65 -1.11 7.24
CA ARG A 616 -9.25 -0.76 6.95
C ARG A 616 -9.23 0.54 6.14
N PRO A 617 -8.23 1.40 6.36
CA PRO A 617 -8.06 2.60 5.54
C PRO A 617 -7.57 2.22 4.13
N THR A 618 -7.79 3.08 3.14
CA THR A 618 -7.61 2.77 1.71
C THR A 618 -6.17 2.37 1.37
N ASP A 619 -5.18 3.02 1.97
CA ASP A 619 -3.74 2.78 1.86
C ASP A 619 -3.32 1.33 2.17
N ALA A 620 -4.07 0.65 3.05
CA ALA A 620 -3.83 -0.76 3.35
C ALA A 620 -4.03 -1.67 2.12
N PHE A 621 -4.90 -1.29 1.17
CA PHE A 621 -5.09 -2.01 -0.08
C PHE A 621 -3.99 -1.74 -1.11
N ASP A 622 -3.26 -0.62 -0.97
CA ASP A 622 -2.06 -0.30 -1.77
C ASP A 622 -0.77 -0.91 -1.15
N GLY A 623 -0.89 -1.63 -0.03
CA GLY A 623 0.21 -2.29 0.66
C GLY A 623 1.04 -1.35 1.55
N GLN A 624 0.48 -0.22 1.97
CA GLN A 624 1.11 0.75 2.88
C GLN A 624 0.68 0.48 4.32
N VAL A 625 1.54 0.75 5.31
CA VAL A 625 1.22 0.73 6.75
C VAL A 625 1.47 2.12 7.30
N HIS A 626 0.46 2.76 7.88
CA HIS A 626 0.70 3.88 8.81
C HIS A 626 1.00 3.32 10.20
N ILE A 627 2.28 3.30 10.60
CA ILE A 627 2.66 2.97 11.99
C ILE A 627 2.84 4.28 12.75
N GLN A 628 1.94 4.53 13.69
CA GLN A 628 1.97 5.71 14.57
C GLN A 628 2.63 5.33 15.90
N HIS A 629 3.93 5.55 16.02
CA HIS A 629 4.62 5.49 17.31
C HIS A 629 4.40 6.79 18.09
N GLU A 630 4.27 6.69 19.42
CA GLU A 630 4.11 7.85 20.30
C GLU A 630 5.40 8.69 20.28
N GLY A 631 5.37 9.81 19.53
CA GLY A 631 6.47 10.78 19.46
C GLY A 631 7.28 10.80 18.16
N GLU A 632 6.94 10.00 17.14
CA GLU A 632 7.63 10.01 15.83
C GLU A 632 6.65 10.25 14.65
N ASP A 633 7.15 10.87 13.58
CA ASP A 633 6.40 11.14 12.33
C ASP A 633 5.85 9.83 11.72
N LEU A 634 4.68 9.91 11.05
CA LEU A 634 3.98 8.76 10.43
C LEU A 634 4.85 7.99 9.41
N ALA A 635 5.52 6.95 9.87
CA ALA A 635 6.35 6.10 9.02
C ALA A 635 5.47 5.19 8.14
N ILE A 636 5.51 5.41 6.82
CA ILE A 636 4.91 4.49 5.83
C ILE A 636 5.83 3.27 5.67
N VAL A 637 5.67 2.30 6.57
CA VAL A 637 6.33 1.00 6.46
C VAL A 637 5.50 0.12 5.51
N ARG A 638 6.12 -0.80 4.77
CA ARG A 638 5.38 -1.88 4.09
C ARG A 638 5.56 -3.19 4.85
N ALA A 639 4.46 -3.82 5.23
CA ALA A 639 4.49 -5.15 5.83
C ALA A 639 4.96 -6.18 4.80
N THR A 640 6.02 -6.94 5.08
CA THR A 640 6.52 -7.98 4.20
C THR A 640 6.39 -9.37 4.83
N THR A 641 6.62 -10.41 4.02
CA THR A 641 6.68 -11.79 4.50
C THR A 641 7.74 -12.03 5.59
N LYS A 642 8.82 -11.22 5.66
CA LYS A 642 9.82 -11.31 6.74
C LYS A 642 9.62 -10.25 7.82
N ARG A 643 9.25 -9.02 7.44
CA ARG A 643 8.95 -7.90 8.35
C ARG A 643 7.44 -7.78 8.53
N ARG A 644 6.88 -8.61 9.41
CA ARG A 644 5.48 -8.49 9.83
C ARG A 644 5.32 -7.35 10.83
N VAL A 645 4.14 -6.72 10.81
CA VAL A 645 3.72 -5.79 11.87
C VAL A 645 3.63 -6.56 13.18
N GLU A 646 4.23 -6.04 14.25
CA GLU A 646 4.12 -6.63 15.58
C GLU A 646 2.73 -6.38 16.18
N LEU A 647 2.23 -7.33 16.97
CA LEU A 647 0.90 -7.23 17.57
C LEU A 647 0.93 -6.30 18.78
N ASP A 648 0.15 -5.22 18.73
CA ASP A 648 0.05 -4.25 19.81
C ASP A 648 -1.04 -4.68 20.80
N PHE A 649 -0.61 -5.25 21.93
CA PHE A 649 -1.46 -5.63 23.05
C PHE A 649 -1.68 -4.51 24.08
N THR A 650 -1.10 -3.33 23.86
CA THR A 650 -1.27 -2.17 24.76
C THR A 650 -2.44 -1.30 24.31
N ARG A 651 -2.54 -0.99 23.00
CA ARG A 651 -3.69 -0.28 22.42
C ARG A 651 -4.86 -1.19 22.08
N TYR A 652 -4.60 -2.42 21.60
CA TYR A 652 -5.66 -3.35 21.17
C TYR A 652 -5.86 -4.54 22.11
N GLN A 653 -7.13 -4.89 22.30
CA GLN A 653 -7.56 -5.94 23.21
C GLN A 653 -7.39 -7.34 22.58
N PRO A 654 -6.76 -8.32 23.28
CA PRO A 654 -6.48 -9.64 22.71
C PRO A 654 -7.73 -10.39 22.22
N ARG A 655 -7.55 -11.22 21.19
CA ARG A 655 -8.62 -12.03 20.60
C ARG A 655 -9.02 -13.18 21.53
N THR A 656 -10.08 -12.98 22.31
CA THR A 656 -10.62 -14.04 23.19
C THR A 656 -11.61 -14.96 22.47
N TRP A 657 -11.84 -16.15 23.03
CA TRP A 657 -12.88 -17.07 22.54
C TRP A 657 -14.28 -16.46 22.67
N ARG A 658 -14.56 -15.75 23.78
CA ARG A 658 -15.81 -14.99 23.98
C ARG A 658 -16.04 -13.94 22.89
N HIS A 659 -14.99 -13.19 22.50
CA HIS A 659 -15.05 -12.25 21.38
C HIS A 659 -15.36 -12.97 20.05
N SER A 660 -14.71 -14.12 19.80
CA SER A 660 -14.90 -14.88 18.55
C SER A 660 -16.28 -15.55 18.44
N LEU A 661 -16.89 -15.92 19.57
CA LEU A 661 -18.25 -16.50 19.63
C LEU A 661 -19.38 -15.46 19.52
N LYS A 662 -19.12 -14.18 19.80
CA LYS A 662 -20.13 -13.11 19.65
C LYS A 662 -20.70 -13.14 18.23
N ILE A 663 -22.00 -12.89 18.07
CA ILE A 663 -22.64 -12.88 16.75
C ILE A 663 -22.41 -11.53 16.06
N PHE A 664 -22.62 -10.42 16.77
CA PHE A 664 -22.50 -9.05 16.24
C PHE A 664 -21.31 -8.31 16.88
N HIS A 665 -20.39 -7.83 16.06
CA HIS A 665 -19.15 -7.19 16.53
C HIS A 665 -19.23 -5.66 16.68
N GLY A 666 -20.23 -5.01 16.08
CA GLY A 666 -20.50 -3.58 16.23
C GLY A 666 -21.98 -3.20 16.01
N PRO A 667 -22.33 -1.91 16.02
CA PRO A 667 -23.65 -1.43 15.63
C PRO A 667 -23.89 -1.61 14.12
N ALA A 668 -25.14 -1.81 13.72
CA ALA A 668 -25.53 -2.04 12.33
C ALA A 668 -25.42 -0.75 11.48
N LYS A 669 -24.55 -0.75 10.45
CA LYS A 669 -24.33 0.37 9.54
C LYS A 669 -25.24 0.28 8.30
N TRP A 670 -26.55 0.46 8.51
CA TRP A 670 -27.58 0.28 7.46
C TRP A 670 -27.41 1.18 6.21
N SER A 671 -26.75 2.33 6.32
CA SER A 671 -26.39 3.17 5.16
C SER A 671 -25.52 2.42 4.15
N VAL A 672 -24.56 1.61 4.63
CA VAL A 672 -23.62 0.85 3.80
C VAL A 672 -24.33 -0.22 2.97
N ALA A 673 -25.45 -0.79 3.46
CA ALA A 673 -26.27 -1.70 2.65
C ALA A 673 -26.91 -0.99 1.44
N ILE A 674 -27.41 0.23 1.63
CA ILE A 674 -28.01 1.04 0.55
C ILE A 674 -26.92 1.48 -0.45
N GLU A 675 -25.75 1.88 0.06
CA GLU A 675 -24.57 2.15 -0.76
C GLU A 675 -24.11 0.93 -1.55
N CYS A 676 -24.16 -0.28 -0.97
CA CYS A 676 -23.81 -1.53 -1.67
C CYS A 676 -24.67 -1.76 -2.92
N TRP A 677 -25.99 -1.56 -2.86
CA TRP A 677 -26.85 -1.63 -4.06
C TRP A 677 -26.52 -0.55 -5.10
N LYS A 678 -26.21 0.68 -4.67
CA LYS A 678 -25.73 1.75 -5.57
C LYS A 678 -24.41 1.36 -6.23
N HIS A 679 -23.47 0.78 -5.50
CA HIS A 679 -22.17 0.32 -6.01
C HIS A 679 -22.33 -0.84 -6.98
N MET A 680 -23.28 -1.77 -6.77
CA MET A 680 -23.63 -2.78 -7.79
C MET A 680 -24.09 -2.13 -9.10
N LEU A 681 -25.01 -1.16 -9.06
CA LEU A 681 -25.50 -0.48 -10.26
C LEU A 681 -24.39 0.26 -11.01
N GLN A 682 -23.44 0.84 -10.28
CA GLN A 682 -22.27 1.51 -10.87
C GLN A 682 -21.26 0.52 -11.46
N CYS A 683 -20.91 -0.54 -10.73
CA CYS A 683 -19.91 -1.52 -11.17
C CYS A 683 -20.38 -2.35 -12.37
N VAL A 684 -21.70 -2.50 -12.59
CA VAL A 684 -22.24 -3.17 -13.78
C VAL A 684 -21.91 -2.43 -15.08
N LEU A 685 -21.66 -1.11 -15.00
CA LEU A 685 -21.28 -0.27 -16.14
C LEU A 685 -19.76 -0.27 -16.41
N PHE A 686 -18.95 -0.91 -15.55
CA PHE A 686 -17.51 -1.00 -15.76
C PHE A 686 -17.21 -2.03 -16.86
N PRO A 687 -16.58 -1.66 -17.99
CA PRO A 687 -16.42 -2.57 -19.13
C PRO A 687 -15.69 -3.88 -18.79
N ASN A 688 -14.71 -3.84 -17.88
CA ASN A 688 -13.97 -5.03 -17.45
C ASN A 688 -14.81 -5.95 -16.55
N ILE A 689 -15.62 -5.41 -15.64
CA ILE A 689 -16.53 -6.22 -14.79
C ILE A 689 -17.69 -6.77 -15.60
N LEU A 690 -18.28 -5.98 -16.50
CA LEU A 690 -19.32 -6.45 -17.42
C LEU A 690 -18.81 -7.61 -18.30
N TRP A 691 -17.61 -7.48 -18.86
CA TRP A 691 -16.98 -8.55 -19.62
C TRP A 691 -16.82 -9.84 -18.77
N ILE A 692 -16.35 -9.74 -17.53
CA ILE A 692 -16.19 -10.89 -16.63
C ILE A 692 -17.53 -11.51 -16.26
N ALA A 693 -18.54 -10.71 -15.93
CA ALA A 693 -19.88 -11.16 -15.64
C ALA A 693 -20.48 -11.94 -16.83
N LEU A 694 -20.36 -11.41 -18.05
CA LEU A 694 -20.77 -12.08 -19.29
C LEU A 694 -19.99 -13.38 -19.53
N MET A 695 -18.66 -13.34 -19.39
CA MET A 695 -17.78 -14.49 -19.59
C MET A 695 -18.11 -15.65 -18.66
N ASN A 696 -18.30 -15.35 -17.36
CA ASN A 696 -18.74 -16.31 -16.32
C ASN A 696 -20.13 -16.89 -16.62
N SER A 697 -21.06 -16.03 -17.05
CA SER A 697 -22.44 -16.43 -17.35
C SER A 697 -22.54 -17.32 -18.58
N VAL A 698 -21.76 -17.03 -19.62
CA VAL A 698 -21.74 -17.81 -20.88
C VAL A 698 -21.08 -19.16 -20.66
N VAL A 699 -19.96 -19.23 -19.94
CA VAL A 699 -19.34 -20.53 -19.64
C VAL A 699 -20.22 -21.40 -18.75
N LEU A 700 -20.93 -20.83 -17.76
CA LEU A 700 -21.96 -21.59 -17.03
C LEU A 700 -23.07 -22.04 -17.97
N GLY A 701 -23.61 -21.16 -18.81
CA GLY A 701 -24.70 -21.48 -19.72
C GLY A 701 -24.38 -22.66 -20.64
N ILE A 702 -23.18 -22.68 -21.22
CA ILE A 702 -22.69 -23.79 -22.06
C ILE A 702 -22.52 -25.06 -21.23
N TYR A 703 -21.97 -24.97 -20.02
CA TYR A 703 -21.88 -26.11 -19.10
C TYR A 703 -23.27 -26.66 -18.73
N VAL A 704 -24.25 -25.83 -18.41
CA VAL A 704 -25.64 -26.23 -18.09
C VAL A 704 -26.32 -26.90 -19.29
N ILE A 705 -26.08 -26.40 -20.50
CA ILE A 705 -26.53 -27.06 -21.75
C ILE A 705 -25.93 -28.48 -21.82
N MET A 706 -24.62 -28.64 -21.60
CA MET A 706 -23.99 -29.97 -21.60
C MET A 706 -24.48 -30.89 -20.47
N VAL A 707 -24.65 -30.38 -19.24
CA VAL A 707 -25.23 -31.13 -18.09
C VAL A 707 -26.62 -31.66 -18.44
N THR A 708 -27.40 -30.91 -19.21
CA THR A 708 -28.76 -31.29 -19.59
C THR A 708 -28.78 -32.41 -20.64
N VAL A 709 -27.76 -32.53 -21.51
CA VAL A 709 -27.79 -33.44 -22.68
C VAL A 709 -26.75 -34.56 -22.68
N PHE A 710 -25.70 -34.54 -21.85
CA PHE A 710 -24.69 -35.61 -21.85
C PHE A 710 -25.31 -36.97 -21.53
N GLY A 711 -26.29 -37.00 -20.63
CA GLY A 711 -26.99 -38.22 -20.23
C GLY A 711 -27.81 -38.84 -21.37
N SER A 712 -28.48 -38.04 -22.20
CA SER A 712 -29.24 -38.54 -23.35
C SER A 712 -28.31 -39.01 -24.48
N ILE A 713 -27.16 -38.37 -24.68
CA ILE A 713 -26.15 -38.81 -25.65
C ILE A 713 -25.57 -40.18 -25.24
N LEU A 714 -25.15 -40.32 -23.98
CA LEU A 714 -24.48 -41.54 -23.50
C LEU A 714 -25.42 -42.73 -23.25
N SER A 715 -26.70 -42.50 -22.93
CA SER A 715 -27.69 -43.58 -22.79
C SER A 715 -28.26 -44.06 -24.12
N ALA A 716 -28.20 -43.26 -25.18
CA ALA A 716 -28.60 -43.68 -26.51
C ALA A 716 -27.62 -44.70 -27.13
N PRO A 717 -28.08 -45.59 -28.04
CA PRO A 717 -27.20 -46.37 -28.90
C PRO A 717 -26.29 -45.45 -29.75
N PRO A 718 -25.02 -45.81 -30.00
CA PRO A 718 -24.38 -47.09 -29.70
C PRO A 718 -23.74 -47.20 -28.31
N TYR A 719 -23.73 -46.14 -27.50
CA TYR A 719 -23.02 -46.14 -26.21
C TYR A 719 -23.77 -46.90 -25.11
N SER A 720 -25.08 -46.69 -25.01
CA SER A 720 -25.99 -47.43 -24.10
C SER A 720 -25.51 -47.54 -22.64
N TYR A 721 -24.97 -46.46 -22.09
CA TYR A 721 -24.47 -46.43 -20.70
C TYR A 721 -25.62 -46.64 -19.70
N PRO A 722 -25.45 -47.53 -18.70
CA PRO A 722 -26.41 -47.68 -17.61
C PRO A 722 -26.40 -46.43 -16.72
N ALA A 723 -27.52 -46.15 -16.04
CA ALA A 723 -27.68 -44.97 -15.19
C ALA A 723 -26.59 -44.84 -14.10
N THR A 724 -26.05 -45.96 -13.60
CA THR A 724 -24.92 -45.99 -12.67
C THR A 724 -23.62 -45.46 -13.28
N ALA A 725 -23.35 -45.76 -14.55
CA ALA A 725 -22.17 -45.25 -15.27
C ALA A 725 -22.29 -43.75 -15.60
N LEU A 726 -23.50 -43.24 -15.83
CA LEU A 726 -23.74 -41.80 -16.03
C LEU A 726 -23.38 -40.97 -14.79
N GLY A 727 -23.56 -41.52 -13.57
CA GLY A 727 -23.08 -40.88 -12.34
C GLY A 727 -21.55 -40.79 -12.29
N LEU A 728 -20.85 -41.85 -12.71
CA LEU A 728 -19.37 -41.91 -12.72
C LEU A 728 -18.73 -40.90 -13.68
N VAL A 729 -19.44 -40.41 -14.71
CA VAL A 729 -18.97 -39.33 -15.60
C VAL A 729 -18.65 -38.04 -14.83
N GLN A 730 -19.36 -37.76 -13.73
CA GLN A 730 -19.06 -36.64 -12.84
C GLN A 730 -17.81 -36.86 -11.97
N GLY A 731 -17.30 -38.10 -11.86
CA GLY A 731 -16.01 -38.38 -11.23
C GLY A 731 -14.84 -37.67 -11.95
N GLY A 732 -14.99 -37.33 -13.23
CA GLY A 732 -14.03 -36.48 -13.95
C GLY A 732 -13.88 -35.08 -13.34
N GLN A 733 -14.90 -34.56 -12.67
CA GLN A 733 -14.86 -33.25 -12.01
C GLN A 733 -13.92 -33.25 -10.79
N ILE A 734 -13.76 -34.40 -10.12
CA ILE A 734 -12.79 -34.60 -9.06
C ILE A 734 -11.36 -34.49 -9.63
N VAL A 735 -11.09 -35.16 -10.75
CA VAL A 735 -9.79 -35.10 -11.44
C VAL A 735 -9.48 -33.68 -11.91
N VAL A 736 -10.45 -33.01 -12.53
CA VAL A 736 -10.38 -31.60 -12.95
C VAL A 736 -10.05 -30.68 -11.77
N SER A 737 -10.68 -30.90 -10.61
CA SER A 737 -10.43 -30.12 -9.38
C SER A 737 -9.02 -30.34 -8.83
N MET A 738 -8.52 -31.57 -8.87
CA MET A 738 -7.15 -31.91 -8.47
C MET A 738 -6.10 -31.29 -9.40
N ILE A 739 -6.42 -31.08 -10.68
CA ILE A 739 -5.55 -30.39 -11.65
C ILE A 739 -5.64 -28.86 -11.48
N LEU A 740 -6.82 -28.33 -11.14
CA LEU A 740 -7.04 -26.89 -11.00
C LEU A 740 -6.11 -26.25 -9.96
N VAL A 741 -5.97 -26.87 -8.78
CA VAL A 741 -5.20 -26.33 -7.65
C VAL A 741 -3.72 -26.07 -8.01
N PRO A 742 -2.93 -27.03 -8.53
CA PRO A 742 -1.55 -26.78 -8.92
C PRO A 742 -1.43 -25.89 -10.17
N VAL A 743 -2.30 -26.06 -11.18
CA VAL A 743 -2.16 -25.35 -12.47
C VAL A 743 -2.63 -23.90 -12.40
N MET A 744 -3.85 -23.67 -11.91
CA MET A 744 -4.49 -22.34 -11.93
C MET A 744 -4.36 -21.61 -10.59
N GLY A 745 -4.36 -22.34 -9.47
CA GLY A 745 -4.13 -21.78 -8.13
C GLY A 745 -2.67 -21.39 -7.94
N TYR A 746 -1.83 -22.36 -7.58
CA TYR A 746 -0.40 -22.12 -7.31
C TYR A 746 0.38 -21.66 -8.54
N GLY A 747 0.06 -22.17 -9.74
CA GLY A 747 0.66 -21.71 -10.99
C GLY A 747 0.29 -20.27 -11.33
N GLY A 748 -0.95 -19.85 -11.06
CA GLY A 748 -1.41 -18.48 -11.26
C GLY A 748 -0.70 -17.48 -10.33
N ASP A 749 -0.64 -17.77 -9.03
CA ASP A 749 0.07 -16.92 -8.06
C ASP A 749 1.57 -16.84 -8.36
N LYS A 750 2.24 -17.96 -8.69
CA LYS A 750 3.66 -17.98 -9.09
C LYS A 750 3.94 -17.20 -10.37
N LEU A 751 3.06 -17.29 -11.37
CA LEU A 751 3.20 -16.50 -12.60
C LEU A 751 3.07 -15.01 -12.31
N HIS A 752 2.10 -14.62 -11.48
CA HIS A 752 1.88 -13.23 -11.08
C HIS A 752 3.10 -12.65 -10.34
N GLU A 753 3.65 -13.40 -9.37
CA GLU A 753 4.89 -13.04 -8.65
C GLU A 753 6.10 -12.93 -9.61
N TRP A 754 6.26 -13.88 -10.54
CA TRP A 754 7.35 -13.88 -11.52
C TRP A 754 7.28 -12.69 -12.49
N ILE A 755 6.08 -12.28 -12.92
CA ILE A 755 5.90 -11.06 -13.73
C ILE A 755 6.24 -9.82 -12.91
N ALA A 756 5.76 -9.72 -11.65
CA ALA A 756 6.05 -8.59 -10.78
C ALA A 756 7.56 -8.44 -10.51
N ARG A 757 8.27 -9.55 -10.21
CA ARG A 757 9.75 -9.57 -10.05
C ARG A 757 10.49 -9.04 -11.29
N ARG A 758 9.93 -9.21 -12.49
CA ARG A 758 10.51 -8.71 -13.75
C ARG A 758 10.15 -7.25 -14.07
N ARG A 759 9.23 -6.63 -13.35
CA ARG A 759 8.74 -5.25 -13.56
C ARG A 759 8.93 -4.39 -12.31
N ASN A 760 10.14 -4.43 -11.74
CA ASN A 760 10.55 -3.68 -10.55
C ASN A 760 9.61 -3.86 -9.33
N GLY A 761 8.97 -5.03 -9.22
CA GLY A 761 8.05 -5.36 -8.15
C GLY A 761 6.58 -4.95 -8.37
N ILE A 762 6.27 -4.26 -9.47
CA ILE A 762 4.92 -3.77 -9.77
C ILE A 762 4.04 -4.89 -10.32
N ALA A 763 2.90 -5.12 -9.67
CA ALA A 763 1.86 -6.05 -10.08
C ALA A 763 0.63 -5.27 -10.57
N GLU A 764 0.29 -5.45 -11.86
CA GLU A 764 -0.98 -5.00 -12.44
C GLU A 764 -1.96 -6.18 -12.49
N PRO A 765 -3.24 -6.00 -12.07
CA PRO A 765 -4.27 -7.04 -12.13
C PRO A 765 -4.41 -7.71 -13.50
N GLU A 766 -4.19 -7.00 -14.62
CA GLU A 766 -4.30 -7.53 -15.98
C GLU A 766 -3.44 -8.78 -16.21
N PHE A 767 -2.30 -8.94 -15.53
CA PHE A 767 -1.48 -10.15 -15.66
C PHE A 767 -2.15 -11.40 -15.08
N ARG A 768 -3.14 -11.27 -14.18
CA ARG A 768 -3.97 -12.40 -13.77
C ARG A 768 -4.86 -12.94 -14.89
N LEU A 769 -5.11 -12.18 -15.95
CA LEU A 769 -5.85 -12.67 -17.12
C LEU A 769 -5.01 -13.60 -18.00
N ILE A 770 -3.67 -13.60 -17.93
CA ILE A 770 -2.83 -14.49 -18.77
C ILE A 770 -3.18 -15.99 -18.54
N PRO A 771 -3.32 -16.49 -17.30
CA PRO A 771 -3.83 -17.83 -17.04
C PRO A 771 -5.17 -18.17 -17.70
N ILE A 772 -6.07 -17.20 -17.97
CA ILE A 772 -7.42 -17.48 -18.52
C ILE A 772 -7.38 -18.12 -19.91
N LEU A 773 -6.28 -17.92 -20.66
CA LEU A 773 -6.11 -18.45 -22.01
C LEU A 773 -6.21 -19.98 -22.05
N LEU A 774 -5.72 -20.67 -21.01
CA LEU A 774 -5.78 -22.13 -20.92
C LEU A 774 -7.22 -22.64 -20.70
N PRO A 775 -7.97 -22.22 -19.66
CA PRO A 775 -9.39 -22.51 -19.51
C PRO A 775 -10.24 -22.18 -20.76
N VAL A 776 -9.98 -21.05 -21.43
CA VAL A 776 -10.70 -20.65 -22.65
C VAL A 776 -10.42 -21.60 -23.81
N ALA A 777 -9.15 -21.92 -24.07
CA ALA A 777 -8.79 -22.87 -25.13
C ALA A 777 -9.41 -24.26 -24.87
N VAL A 778 -9.33 -24.76 -23.63
CA VAL A 778 -9.94 -26.03 -23.24
C VAL A 778 -11.46 -25.98 -23.37
N ALA A 779 -12.13 -24.90 -22.97
CA ALA A 779 -13.57 -24.72 -23.11
C ALA A 779 -14.03 -24.75 -24.58
N LEU A 780 -13.35 -24.02 -25.47
CA LEU A 780 -13.67 -23.95 -26.89
C LEU A 780 -13.49 -25.32 -27.58
N ILE A 781 -12.35 -25.97 -27.35
CA ILE A 781 -12.05 -27.30 -27.90
C ILE A 781 -13.06 -28.33 -27.39
N SER A 782 -13.39 -28.29 -26.10
CA SER A 782 -14.38 -29.18 -25.48
C SER A 782 -15.79 -28.99 -26.07
N CYS A 783 -16.18 -27.75 -26.35
CA CYS A 783 -17.47 -27.41 -26.95
C CYS A 783 -17.62 -28.04 -28.34
N ILE A 784 -16.62 -27.87 -29.20
CA ILE A 784 -16.60 -28.43 -30.57
C ILE A 784 -16.57 -29.96 -30.53
N ILE A 785 -15.68 -30.57 -29.73
CA ILE A 785 -15.58 -32.04 -29.62
C ILE A 785 -16.89 -32.65 -29.10
N PHE A 786 -17.51 -32.05 -28.08
CA PHE A 786 -18.77 -32.54 -27.53
C PHE A 786 -19.92 -32.45 -28.55
N GLY A 787 -20.01 -31.33 -29.29
CA GLY A 787 -21.01 -31.15 -30.35
C GLY A 787 -20.90 -32.16 -31.48
N HIS A 788 -19.68 -32.38 -31.98
CA HIS A 788 -19.41 -33.38 -33.01
C HIS A 788 -19.66 -34.81 -32.51
N ALA A 789 -19.18 -35.17 -31.31
CA ALA A 789 -19.36 -36.51 -30.73
C ALA A 789 -20.83 -36.82 -30.38
N GLY A 790 -21.64 -35.81 -30.10
CA GLY A 790 -23.10 -35.94 -29.91
C GLY A 790 -23.87 -36.10 -31.22
N SER A 791 -23.40 -35.51 -32.33
CA SER A 791 -24.04 -35.63 -33.64
C SER A 791 -23.66 -36.91 -34.39
N ASP A 792 -22.40 -37.37 -34.29
CA ASP A 792 -21.89 -38.55 -35.00
C ASP A 792 -21.46 -39.68 -34.04
N PRO A 793 -22.36 -40.22 -33.19
CA PRO A 793 -21.99 -41.10 -32.08
C PRO A 793 -21.47 -42.50 -32.50
N TYR A 794 -21.49 -42.83 -33.81
CA TYR A 794 -20.86 -44.03 -34.37
C TYR A 794 -19.39 -43.82 -34.80
N HIS A 795 -18.97 -42.57 -35.02
CA HIS A 795 -17.58 -42.24 -35.39
C HIS A 795 -16.71 -41.85 -34.20
N TRP A 796 -17.34 -41.39 -33.10
CA TRP A 796 -16.66 -40.93 -31.91
C TRP A 796 -16.71 -41.97 -30.78
N SER A 797 -15.74 -41.88 -29.87
CA SER A 797 -15.71 -42.67 -28.64
C SER A 797 -16.58 -42.01 -27.56
N PRO A 798 -17.24 -42.75 -26.64
CA PRO A 798 -17.94 -42.13 -25.50
C PRO A 798 -17.00 -41.31 -24.59
N TRP A 799 -15.69 -41.59 -24.66
CA TRP A 799 -14.66 -40.77 -24.01
C TRP A 799 -14.58 -39.35 -24.58
N ALA A 800 -14.89 -39.10 -25.85
CA ALA A 800 -14.93 -37.74 -26.41
C ALA A 800 -16.03 -36.90 -25.75
N VAL A 801 -17.21 -37.49 -25.51
CA VAL A 801 -18.32 -36.86 -24.78
C VAL A 801 -17.94 -36.65 -23.31
N THR A 802 -17.35 -37.66 -22.66
CA THR A 802 -16.93 -37.60 -21.25
C THR A 802 -15.83 -36.59 -20.99
N VAL A 803 -14.81 -36.55 -21.86
CA VAL A 803 -13.67 -35.61 -21.76
C VAL A 803 -14.10 -34.20 -22.16
N GLY A 804 -14.94 -34.03 -23.19
CA GLY A 804 -15.52 -32.72 -23.53
C GLY A 804 -16.36 -32.15 -22.38
N PHE A 805 -17.21 -32.96 -21.75
CA PHE A 805 -18.02 -32.55 -20.60
C PHE A 805 -17.18 -32.11 -19.39
N ASN A 806 -16.12 -32.85 -19.06
CA ASN A 806 -15.23 -32.48 -17.96
C ASN A 806 -14.24 -31.36 -18.34
N GLY A 807 -13.89 -31.24 -19.62
CA GLY A 807 -13.06 -30.16 -20.16
C GLY A 807 -13.76 -28.81 -20.12
N ILE A 808 -15.05 -28.72 -20.49
CA ILE A 808 -15.83 -27.49 -20.29
C ILE A 808 -15.95 -27.15 -18.80
N TYR A 809 -15.97 -28.14 -17.90
CA TYR A 809 -16.00 -27.91 -16.46
C TYR A 809 -14.67 -27.33 -15.93
N PHE A 810 -13.52 -27.79 -16.43
CA PHE A 810 -12.22 -27.15 -16.18
C PHE A 810 -12.22 -25.70 -16.69
N GLY A 811 -12.77 -25.47 -17.89
CA GLY A 811 -12.98 -24.14 -18.45
C GLY A 811 -13.80 -23.24 -17.51
N PHE A 812 -14.98 -23.72 -17.11
CA PHE A 812 -15.92 -23.06 -16.20
C PHE A 812 -15.26 -22.62 -14.88
N ILE A 813 -14.69 -23.56 -14.12
CA ILE A 813 -14.08 -23.23 -12.81
C ILE A 813 -12.80 -22.40 -12.95
N GLY A 814 -12.03 -22.59 -14.03
CA GLY A 814 -10.83 -21.79 -14.31
C GLY A 814 -11.14 -20.35 -14.69
N ILE A 815 -12.17 -20.12 -15.51
CA ILE A 815 -12.69 -18.78 -15.85
C ILE A 815 -13.27 -18.08 -14.60
N ILE A 816 -13.97 -18.80 -13.73
CA ILE A 816 -14.46 -18.27 -12.44
C ILE A 816 -13.29 -17.83 -11.56
N LEU A 817 -12.32 -18.71 -11.32
CA LEU A 817 -11.18 -18.43 -10.43
C LEU A 817 -10.37 -17.21 -10.89
N VAL A 818 -10.09 -17.11 -12.20
CA VAL A 818 -9.40 -15.95 -12.77
C VAL A 818 -10.29 -14.70 -12.75
N GLY A 819 -11.58 -14.84 -13.06
CA GLY A 819 -12.54 -13.74 -13.03
C GLY A 819 -12.68 -13.12 -11.63
N TYR A 820 -12.78 -13.94 -10.59
CA TYR A 820 -12.76 -13.49 -9.21
C TYR A 820 -11.43 -12.82 -8.85
N THR A 821 -10.29 -13.50 -9.01
CA THR A 821 -8.99 -12.93 -8.63
C THR A 821 -8.66 -11.62 -9.37
N TYR A 822 -8.92 -11.52 -10.67
CA TYR A 822 -8.78 -10.25 -11.39
C TYR A 822 -9.72 -9.16 -10.87
N SER A 823 -11.01 -9.47 -10.67
CA SER A 823 -12.00 -8.44 -10.28
C SER A 823 -11.73 -7.89 -8.89
N LEU A 824 -11.32 -8.78 -7.98
CA LEU A 824 -11.02 -8.50 -6.58
C LEU A 824 -9.68 -7.77 -6.40
N ASP A 825 -8.70 -8.03 -7.28
CA ASP A 825 -7.45 -7.28 -7.32
C ASP A 825 -7.62 -5.94 -8.06
N SER A 826 -8.53 -5.85 -9.04
CA SER A 826 -8.83 -4.59 -9.76
C SER A 826 -9.58 -3.57 -8.91
N TYR A 827 -10.44 -4.00 -7.98
CA TYR A 827 -11.31 -3.11 -7.20
C TYR A 827 -11.54 -3.66 -5.79
N GLY A 828 -10.47 -3.71 -4.98
CA GLY A 828 -10.51 -4.30 -3.63
C GLY A 828 -11.62 -3.76 -2.71
N GLU A 829 -11.83 -2.44 -2.70
CA GLU A 829 -12.89 -1.77 -1.93
C GLU A 829 -14.32 -2.15 -2.36
N ARG A 830 -14.51 -2.65 -3.59
CA ARG A 830 -15.82 -3.02 -4.15
C ARG A 830 -15.99 -4.53 -4.32
N ALA A 831 -15.17 -5.32 -3.63
CA ALA A 831 -15.19 -6.78 -3.65
C ALA A 831 -16.61 -7.37 -3.48
N GLY A 832 -17.33 -6.97 -2.41
CA GLY A 832 -18.69 -7.41 -2.13
C GLY A 832 -19.67 -7.14 -3.29
N PRO A 833 -19.91 -5.87 -3.67
CA PRO A 833 -20.76 -5.53 -4.82
C PRO A 833 -20.41 -6.27 -6.11
N ILE A 834 -19.12 -6.41 -6.45
CA ILE A 834 -18.69 -7.03 -7.71
C ILE A 834 -18.90 -8.55 -7.71
N LEU A 835 -18.65 -9.23 -6.59
CA LEU A 835 -18.95 -10.66 -6.46
C LEU A 835 -20.45 -10.94 -6.59
N VAL A 836 -21.31 -10.07 -6.05
CA VAL A 836 -22.76 -10.16 -6.26
C VAL A 836 -23.09 -10.05 -7.75
N LEU A 837 -22.56 -9.05 -8.47
CA LEU A 837 -22.83 -8.90 -9.90
C LEU A 837 -22.45 -10.13 -10.71
N ILE A 838 -21.27 -10.72 -10.47
CA ILE A 838 -20.81 -11.92 -11.18
C ILE A 838 -21.73 -13.11 -10.86
N CYS A 839 -22.15 -13.28 -9.61
CA CYS A 839 -23.00 -14.40 -9.21
C CYS A 839 -24.46 -14.24 -9.67
N THR A 840 -25.02 -13.02 -9.59
CA THR A 840 -26.40 -12.71 -9.97
C THR A 840 -26.59 -12.73 -11.48
N SER A 841 -25.66 -12.15 -12.27
CA SER A 841 -25.70 -12.25 -13.73
C SER A 841 -25.67 -13.71 -14.19
N ARG A 842 -24.79 -14.52 -13.60
CA ARG A 842 -24.68 -15.95 -13.85
C ARG A 842 -25.97 -16.71 -13.50
N GLY A 843 -26.61 -16.41 -12.36
CA GLY A 843 -27.90 -16.98 -11.98
C GLY A 843 -29.04 -16.61 -12.95
N LEU A 844 -29.16 -15.33 -13.30
CA LEU A 844 -30.17 -14.81 -14.24
C LEU A 844 -30.03 -15.40 -15.65
N ILE A 845 -28.80 -15.44 -16.18
CA ILE A 845 -28.52 -15.96 -17.52
C ILE A 845 -28.67 -17.49 -17.55
N SER A 846 -28.23 -18.21 -16.51
CA SER A 846 -28.48 -19.65 -16.38
C SER A 846 -29.97 -19.97 -16.36
N PHE A 847 -30.76 -19.22 -15.57
CA PHE A 847 -32.22 -19.37 -15.51
C PHE A 847 -32.87 -19.16 -16.88
N GLY A 848 -32.48 -18.09 -17.61
CA GLY A 848 -32.99 -17.81 -18.95
C GLY A 848 -32.63 -18.90 -19.97
N ILE A 849 -31.40 -19.44 -19.92
CA ILE A 849 -30.95 -20.53 -20.80
C ILE A 849 -31.73 -21.82 -20.55
N SER A 850 -32.00 -22.17 -19.29
CA SER A 850 -32.68 -23.43 -18.90
C SER A 850 -34.03 -23.67 -19.59
N PHE A 851 -34.84 -22.62 -19.86
CA PHE A 851 -36.10 -22.77 -20.61
C PHE A 851 -35.92 -23.04 -22.11
N GLY A 852 -34.76 -22.69 -22.67
CA GLY A 852 -34.46 -22.77 -24.10
C GLY A 852 -33.70 -24.02 -24.54
N VAL A 853 -32.89 -24.62 -23.65
CA VAL A 853 -31.89 -25.67 -24.00
C VAL A 853 -32.47 -26.79 -24.87
N THR A 854 -33.54 -27.43 -24.40
CA THR A 854 -34.09 -28.63 -25.07
C THR A 854 -34.65 -28.33 -26.46
N LYS A 855 -35.26 -27.15 -26.65
CA LYS A 855 -35.73 -26.67 -27.95
C LYS A 855 -34.58 -26.23 -28.86
N PHE A 856 -33.57 -25.57 -28.31
CA PHE A 856 -32.39 -25.11 -29.05
C PHE A 856 -31.61 -26.29 -29.65
N VAL A 857 -31.28 -27.29 -28.83
CA VAL A 857 -30.57 -28.50 -29.27
C VAL A 857 -31.47 -29.38 -30.14
N GLY A 858 -32.77 -29.50 -29.82
CA GLY A 858 -33.72 -30.28 -30.61
C GLY A 858 -33.96 -29.74 -32.03
N ASN A 859 -33.91 -28.43 -32.23
CA ASN A 859 -34.16 -27.80 -33.53
C ASN A 859 -32.91 -27.74 -34.43
N LEU A 860 -31.71 -27.54 -33.86
CA LEU A 860 -30.46 -27.36 -34.60
C LEU A 860 -29.57 -28.62 -34.66
N GLY A 861 -29.82 -29.59 -33.77
CA GLY A 861 -28.93 -30.71 -33.53
C GLY A 861 -27.67 -30.33 -32.75
N TYR A 862 -27.00 -31.34 -32.18
CA TYR A 862 -25.87 -31.14 -31.27
C TYR A 862 -24.73 -30.34 -31.90
N LYS A 863 -24.24 -30.73 -33.09
CA LYS A 863 -23.13 -30.06 -33.77
C LYS A 863 -23.38 -28.55 -33.93
N GLN A 864 -24.47 -28.16 -34.59
CA GLN A 864 -24.74 -26.73 -34.86
C GLN A 864 -24.98 -25.94 -33.57
N ALA A 865 -25.69 -26.51 -32.60
CA ALA A 865 -25.93 -25.87 -31.30
C ALA A 865 -24.61 -25.56 -30.57
N PHE A 866 -23.69 -26.53 -30.50
CA PHE A 866 -22.41 -26.34 -29.81
C PHE A 866 -21.39 -25.55 -30.63
N ASP A 867 -21.41 -25.61 -31.97
CA ASP A 867 -20.62 -24.70 -32.81
C ASP A 867 -21.01 -23.23 -32.55
N ILE A 868 -22.30 -22.93 -32.44
CA ILE A 868 -22.81 -21.60 -32.08
C ILE A 868 -22.35 -21.21 -30.66
N CYS A 869 -22.44 -22.12 -29.68
CA CYS A 869 -21.92 -21.87 -28.34
C CYS A 869 -20.40 -21.57 -28.34
N ALA A 870 -19.61 -22.30 -29.12
CA ALA A 870 -18.17 -22.07 -29.27
C ALA A 870 -17.87 -20.72 -29.93
N ILE A 871 -18.63 -20.31 -30.95
CA ILE A 871 -18.52 -18.99 -31.59
C ILE A 871 -18.85 -17.88 -30.58
N ILE A 872 -19.95 -17.99 -29.84
CA ILE A 872 -20.34 -17.00 -28.81
C ILE A 872 -19.25 -16.90 -27.74
N MET A 873 -18.76 -18.03 -27.22
CA MET A 873 -17.64 -18.07 -26.29
C MET A 873 -16.38 -17.41 -26.86
N GLY A 874 -16.03 -17.70 -28.12
CA GLY A 874 -14.83 -17.16 -28.77
C GLY A 874 -14.90 -15.65 -28.97
N VAL A 875 -16.06 -15.13 -29.40
CA VAL A 875 -16.30 -13.68 -29.53
C VAL A 875 -16.23 -12.99 -28.18
N ILE A 876 -16.85 -13.55 -27.13
CA ILE A 876 -16.80 -12.97 -25.79
C ILE A 876 -15.38 -13.04 -25.21
N SER A 877 -14.65 -14.14 -25.42
CA SER A 877 -13.24 -14.28 -25.06
C SER A 877 -12.36 -13.25 -25.76
N ALA A 878 -12.65 -12.91 -27.02
CA ALA A 878 -11.87 -11.94 -27.80
C ALA A 878 -11.95 -10.51 -27.22
N PHE A 879 -13.08 -10.11 -26.61
CA PHE A 879 -13.15 -8.85 -25.85
C PHE A 879 -12.18 -8.83 -24.65
N GLY A 880 -11.73 -9.99 -24.16
CA GLY A 880 -10.68 -10.10 -23.15
C GLY A 880 -9.34 -9.51 -23.58
N PHE A 881 -9.01 -9.49 -24.89
CA PHE A 881 -7.82 -8.77 -25.37
C PHE A 881 -7.96 -7.25 -25.20
N ILE A 882 -9.16 -6.70 -25.42
CA ILE A 882 -9.43 -5.28 -25.18
C ILE A 882 -9.31 -4.97 -23.67
N VAL A 883 -9.85 -5.83 -22.81
CA VAL A 883 -9.71 -5.69 -21.35
C VAL A 883 -8.25 -5.83 -20.90
N PHE A 884 -7.44 -6.68 -21.54
CA PHE A 884 -6.02 -6.83 -21.21
C PHE A 884 -5.18 -5.62 -21.63
N PHE A 885 -5.30 -5.15 -22.88
CA PHE A 885 -4.48 -4.04 -23.39
C PHE A 885 -4.95 -2.65 -22.96
N PHE A 886 -6.24 -2.46 -22.69
CA PHE A 886 -6.82 -1.20 -22.25
C PHE A 886 -7.24 -1.21 -20.76
N GLY A 887 -6.99 -2.30 -20.03
CA GLY A 887 -7.43 -2.50 -18.65
C GLY A 887 -7.01 -1.39 -17.69
N SER A 888 -5.74 -0.97 -17.75
CA SER A 888 -5.22 0.15 -16.96
C SER A 888 -5.97 1.46 -17.22
N LYS A 889 -6.31 1.75 -18.48
CA LYS A 889 -7.11 2.93 -18.88
C LYS A 889 -8.57 2.80 -18.43
N ILE A 890 -9.14 1.59 -18.50
CA ILE A 890 -10.50 1.32 -18.02
C ILE A 890 -10.56 1.54 -16.50
N ARG A 891 -9.64 0.93 -15.73
CA ARG A 891 -9.54 1.09 -14.27
C ARG A 891 -9.31 2.54 -13.87
N PHE A 892 -8.47 3.28 -14.61
CA PHE A 892 -8.27 4.72 -14.39
C PHE A 892 -9.57 5.53 -14.55
N LEU A 893 -10.36 5.24 -15.60
CA LEU A 893 -11.65 5.91 -15.84
C LEU A 893 -12.75 5.53 -14.82
N THR A 894 -12.78 4.28 -14.37
CA THR A 894 -13.81 3.76 -13.45
C THR A 894 -13.50 4.05 -11.97
N MET A 895 -12.23 4.29 -11.63
CA MET A 895 -11.75 4.60 -10.26
C MET A 895 -12.56 5.68 -9.55
N LYS A 896 -13.01 6.73 -10.27
CA LYS A 896 -13.90 7.79 -9.77
C LYS A 896 -15.18 7.27 -9.10
N TYR A 897 -15.63 6.07 -9.48
CA TYR A 897 -16.82 5.40 -8.96
C TYR A 897 -16.47 4.19 -8.08
N ALA A 898 -15.23 3.70 -8.13
CA ALA A 898 -14.79 2.49 -7.45
C ALA A 898 -14.17 2.77 -6.08
N VAL A 899 -13.45 3.87 -5.89
CA VAL A 899 -12.80 4.23 -4.62
C VAL A 899 -13.72 5.17 -3.82
N ASP A 900 -13.96 4.87 -2.54
CA ASP A 900 -14.60 5.84 -1.65
C ASP A 900 -13.61 6.95 -1.28
N LYS A 901 -14.04 8.21 -1.39
CA LYS A 901 -13.26 9.37 -0.91
C LYS A 901 -13.22 9.47 0.63
N LYS A 902 -13.07 8.35 1.33
CA LYS A 902 -12.80 8.34 2.77
C LYS A 902 -11.33 8.69 2.95
N THR A 903 -11.09 9.89 3.48
CA THR A 903 -9.88 10.16 4.26
C THR A 903 -9.82 9.16 5.39
N ALA A 904 -8.62 8.67 5.71
CA ALA A 904 -8.39 8.16 7.05
C ALA A 904 -8.58 9.36 7.98
N GLU A 905 -9.64 9.36 8.77
CA GLU A 905 -9.65 10.10 10.03
C GLU A 905 -8.63 9.36 10.92
N ILE A 906 -7.58 10.09 11.31
CA ILE A 906 -6.46 9.61 12.14
C ILE A 906 -6.89 9.67 13.60
#